data_AF-A0A6B3RWU1-F1
#
_entry.id   AF-A0A6B3RWU1-F1
#
_cell.length_a   1.000
_cell.length_b   1.000
_cell.length_c   1.000
_cell.angle_alpha   90.00
_cell.angle_beta   90.00
_cell.angle_gamma   90.00
#
_symmetry.space_group_name_H-M   'P 1'
#
loop_
_entity.id
_entity.type
_entity.pdbx_description
1 polymer ?
#
loop_
_entity_poly.entity_id
_entity_poly.type
_entity_poly.pdbx_seq_one_letter_code
_entity_poly.pdbx_strand_id
1 'polypeptide(L)'
;MPAGVASTNLTEASVVTDVLGNQSGESVRIPVARLAQQLSLDAIVVNKETRALLDADLSWGDGVRGAVWGDPTEALRGVYLKLGAWGTGSWTRIGDVPQSALTEAQLAAKAARDMPIITLQSSGDAAAQTAALPAGVTLTQGLMVMLFSGNTNTGAMTLNGLPILRQTGGALLPADVPASIGLLLRCSNGATQWRIVGRSAEDPATTAAIGGRAPLLQTLPLAAADGGSANAQVSTAPPGMTGYAPSQVFLWQATATNTAPDPTLDVGGFGPRTLKAATGGTLSAGDVRVASLYQLRVMADGTTLRIIATLPSDVAAQITAALTPAIAPLARNGDVSQVNLCDWITRPFVNAQATRVVLADGTPGVQVSGTAASGRFARIPRDAINGETFSAGAVVDFSDVAGRILAMQMTAALTEIRDLSDGNGDYRTQLNITAGMANAPLSVLDKPLAPTCAFVDLYSDMGSGVTGTIRIKEDWVSAGAKRFAFPTPDFMTSGRVCHVSPTGTLGAAGTAAAPVNTLRRAMATGASTIILADGVYAAANMLIDGNMFGGIDLIAAPGAMPIIRGGDIVTGFTAVPGRTDVYQAALATAPAMHHASTPRGFVWLIGVPWSEISAADRRTQHHGRSHRCPHMPFYAGPTSLDTLEAAARVSWWWSSGVLYVRSVPGVDPLTMAVRVPRGDGITNRRQQNKLSALGITWEFVGLTCDNMARYDFEGINVIGAPVDGLSLDWVSGTDRFCSVIGSSNDNWNGHGTTGDTPGRQDGRASIDYFLHSIEPYSCLAHDDGRSLHERGRGRVDGGLFEQCGSTGCAPAGGAEDGYYGTEIVGCGWDTGAGSGGERAGIAAVNPVIDDGTGTRVECRGVIIRDCPRGFYVGVGASHRMELWDTWTIGCTEHALYAAAAGASIVHHNHTDIGSAALKGGPGMAGIVAANGTVVT
;
A
#
# COMPACT_ATOMS: atom_id res chain seq x y z
N MET A 1 -39.72 26.03 -9.04
CA MET A 1 -39.83 26.57 -7.67
C MET A 1 -40.39 27.98 -7.76
N PRO A 2 -41.52 28.30 -7.10
CA PRO A 2 -42.07 29.65 -7.09
C PRO A 2 -41.18 30.59 -6.26
N ALA A 3 -41.29 31.89 -6.54
CA ALA A 3 -40.49 32.98 -6.00
C ALA A 3 -40.20 32.87 -4.49
N GLY A 4 -38.94 33.10 -4.11
CA GLY A 4 -38.53 33.21 -2.71
C GLY A 4 -39.37 34.24 -1.95
N VAL A 5 -39.60 33.98 -0.67
CA VAL A 5 -40.39 34.84 0.22
C VAL A 5 -39.68 36.19 0.34
N ALA A 6 -40.18 37.21 -0.35
CA ALA A 6 -39.79 38.60 -0.14
C ALA A 6 -40.49 39.11 1.13
N SER A 7 -39.80 39.03 2.26
CA SER A 7 -40.29 39.52 3.55
C SER A 7 -40.19 41.06 3.60
N THR A 8 -41.14 41.79 3.03
CA THR A 8 -41.13 43.27 3.02
C THR A 8 -41.51 43.90 4.38
N ASN A 9 -41.78 43.08 5.40
CA ASN A 9 -42.28 43.52 6.72
C ASN A 9 -41.38 43.05 7.88
N LEU A 10 -40.07 42.97 7.68
CA LEU A 10 -39.15 42.74 8.81
C LEU A 10 -38.71 44.08 9.39
N THR A 11 -38.95 44.27 10.69
CA THR A 11 -38.44 45.42 11.43
C THR A 11 -36.91 45.36 11.45
N GLU A 12 -36.26 46.46 11.08
CA GLU A 12 -34.81 46.58 11.18
C GLU A 12 -34.37 46.47 12.65
N ALA A 13 -33.39 45.60 12.91
CA ALA A 13 -32.88 45.34 14.25
C ALA A 13 -31.36 45.57 14.26
N SER A 14 -30.88 46.42 15.17
CA SER A 14 -29.45 46.74 15.32
C SER A 14 -28.67 45.62 16.03
N VAL A 15 -29.35 44.66 16.65
CA VAL A 15 -28.77 43.49 17.32
C VAL A 15 -29.67 42.29 17.05
N VAL A 16 -29.08 41.20 16.57
CA VAL A 16 -29.78 39.94 16.31
C VAL A 16 -28.98 38.79 16.94
N THR A 17 -29.69 37.86 17.58
CA THR A 17 -29.09 36.63 18.17
C THR A 17 -28.98 35.53 17.12
N ASP A 18 -29.93 35.51 16.18
CA ASP A 18 -30.05 34.54 15.12
C ASP A 18 -30.50 35.23 13.83
N VAL A 19 -30.11 34.67 12.69
CA VAL A 19 -30.68 35.03 11.38
C VAL A 19 -31.44 33.85 10.81
N LEU A 20 -32.45 34.12 9.98
CA LEU A 20 -33.08 33.09 9.16
C LEU A 20 -32.35 33.02 7.83
N GLY A 21 -31.86 31.84 7.48
CA GLY A 21 -31.25 31.52 6.18
C GLY A 21 -32.13 30.56 5.39
N ASN A 22 -31.85 30.41 4.10
CA ASN A 22 -32.42 29.33 3.29
C ASN A 22 -31.35 28.26 3.07
N GLN A 23 -31.65 27.01 3.42
CA GLN A 23 -30.80 25.86 3.12
C GLN A 23 -31.62 24.86 2.30
N SER A 24 -31.26 24.69 1.03
CA SER A 24 -31.88 23.72 0.11
C SER A 24 -33.41 23.85 -0.02
N GLY A 25 -33.94 25.08 0.07
CA GLY A 25 -35.38 25.34 -0.02
C GLY A 25 -36.09 25.39 1.32
N GLU A 26 -35.42 25.07 2.43
CA GLU A 26 -35.98 25.18 3.78
C GLU A 26 -35.46 26.41 4.52
N SER A 27 -36.31 27.02 5.34
CA SER A 27 -35.92 28.11 6.24
C SER A 27 -35.21 27.53 7.47
N VAL A 28 -33.93 27.87 7.63
CA VAL A 28 -33.10 27.46 8.76
C VAL A 28 -32.77 28.65 9.64
N ARG A 29 -32.60 28.41 10.94
CA ARG A 29 -32.16 29.42 11.91
C ARG A 29 -30.66 29.26 12.16
N ILE A 30 -29.89 30.30 11.89
CA ILE A 30 -28.44 30.31 12.04
C ILE A 30 -28.08 31.26 13.19
N PRO A 31 -27.48 30.76 14.29
CA PRO A 31 -26.97 31.63 15.33
C PRO A 31 -25.93 32.59 14.79
N VAL A 32 -26.00 33.86 15.15
CA VAL A 32 -25.10 34.91 14.61
C VAL A 32 -23.64 34.62 14.92
N ALA A 33 -23.33 33.98 16.05
CA ALA A 33 -21.96 33.54 16.35
C ALA A 33 -21.43 32.51 15.34
N ARG A 34 -22.29 31.60 14.85
CA ARG A 34 -21.93 30.59 13.85
C ARG A 34 -21.84 31.20 12.46
N LEU A 35 -22.75 32.12 12.13
CA LEU A 35 -22.66 32.91 10.89
C LEU A 35 -21.38 33.74 10.85
N ALA A 36 -21.03 34.42 11.94
CA ALA A 36 -19.78 35.19 12.06
C ALA A 36 -18.55 34.30 11.92
N GLN A 37 -18.58 33.08 12.47
CA GLN A 37 -17.52 32.09 12.30
C GLN A 37 -17.38 31.65 10.83
N GLN A 38 -18.49 31.35 10.15
CA GLN A 38 -18.50 30.98 8.72
C GLN A 38 -18.00 32.13 7.84
N LEU A 39 -18.50 33.36 8.07
CA LEU A 39 -18.02 34.57 7.39
C LEU A 39 -16.55 34.89 7.69
N SER A 40 -16.05 34.55 8.88
CA SER A 40 -14.63 34.74 9.23
C SER A 40 -13.70 33.70 8.60
N LEU A 41 -14.21 32.49 8.30
CA LEU A 41 -13.43 31.41 7.69
C LEU A 41 -13.38 31.56 6.16
N ASP A 42 -14.48 31.97 5.53
CA ASP A 42 -14.51 32.16 4.07
C ASP A 42 -13.75 33.42 3.60
N ALA A 43 -13.47 34.37 4.50
CA ALA A 43 -12.84 35.65 4.14
C ALA A 43 -11.34 35.74 4.46
N ILE A 44 -10.74 34.77 5.16
CA ILE A 44 -9.32 34.79 5.56
C ILE A 44 -8.55 33.71 4.79
N VAL A 45 -7.87 34.13 3.73
CA VAL A 45 -7.15 33.24 2.81
C VAL A 45 -5.70 32.96 3.25
N VAL A 46 -5.15 33.76 4.17
CA VAL A 46 -3.74 33.67 4.59
C VAL A 46 -3.63 33.49 6.10
N ASN A 47 -3.11 32.36 6.57
CA ASN A 47 -2.91 32.10 8.01
C ASN A 47 -1.42 31.90 8.29
N LYS A 48 -0.86 32.66 9.24
CA LYS A 48 0.55 32.55 9.66
C LYS A 48 0.66 32.50 11.17
N GLU A 49 1.68 31.82 11.68
CA GLU A 49 1.88 31.66 13.12
C GLU A 49 2.33 32.99 13.76
N THR A 50 3.28 33.70 13.14
CA THR A 50 3.80 34.98 13.65
C THR A 50 3.57 36.11 12.66
N ARG A 51 3.60 37.34 13.16
CA ARG A 51 3.46 38.55 12.35
C ARG A 51 4.60 38.70 11.34
N ALA A 52 5.81 38.30 11.72
CA ALA A 52 6.97 38.29 10.83
C ALA A 52 6.76 37.37 9.61
N LEU A 53 6.12 36.21 9.80
CA LEU A 53 5.81 35.29 8.70
C LEU A 53 4.71 35.83 7.78
N LEU A 54 3.79 36.64 8.30
CA LEU A 54 2.80 37.35 7.48
C LEU A 54 3.45 38.49 6.69
N ASP A 55 4.31 39.29 7.34
CA ASP A 55 5.04 40.39 6.68
C ASP A 55 6.01 39.92 5.58
N ALA A 56 6.56 38.70 5.70
CA ALA A 56 7.37 38.08 4.65
C ALA A 56 6.54 37.60 3.45
N ASP A 57 5.24 37.38 3.62
CA ASP A 57 4.35 36.86 2.58
C ASP A 57 3.56 37.99 1.92
N LEU A 58 4.22 38.69 1.00
CA LEU A 58 3.64 39.79 0.22
C LEU A 58 3.05 39.32 -1.12
N SER A 59 2.97 38.01 -1.36
CA SER A 59 2.51 37.40 -2.62
C SER A 59 0.99 37.46 -2.82
N TRP A 60 0.33 38.46 -2.23
CA TRP A 60 -1.12 38.62 -2.21
C TRP A 60 -1.50 40.01 -2.73
N GLY A 61 -2.62 40.06 -3.45
CA GLY A 61 -3.17 41.31 -3.96
C GLY A 61 -3.67 42.24 -2.85
N ASP A 62 -3.88 43.51 -3.22
CA ASP A 62 -4.45 44.52 -2.33
C ASP A 62 -5.85 44.09 -1.83
N GLY A 63 -6.14 44.33 -0.56
CA GLY A 63 -7.43 44.00 0.08
C GLY A 63 -7.59 42.56 0.57
N VAL A 64 -6.60 41.67 0.34
CA VAL A 64 -6.61 40.30 0.88
C VAL A 64 -6.51 40.32 2.41
N ARG A 65 -7.28 39.48 3.11
CA ARG A 65 -7.20 39.35 4.58
C ARG A 65 -6.35 38.16 5.00
N GLY A 66 -5.54 38.37 6.04
CA GLY A 66 -4.73 37.34 6.69
C GLY A 66 -4.91 37.34 8.21
N ALA A 67 -4.50 36.26 8.88
CA ALA A 67 -4.56 36.15 10.33
C ALA A 67 -3.22 35.67 10.93
N VAL A 68 -2.90 36.20 12.10
CA VAL A 68 -1.77 35.80 12.94
C VAL A 68 -2.31 35.24 14.26
N TRP A 69 -1.97 33.99 14.56
CA TRP A 69 -2.59 33.26 15.70
C TRP A 69 -1.62 32.89 16.82
N GLY A 70 -0.32 32.72 16.54
CA GLY A 70 0.67 32.15 17.47
C GLY A 70 1.83 33.08 17.82
N ASP A 71 1.73 34.38 17.53
CA ASP A 71 2.82 35.33 17.82
C ASP A 71 3.10 35.40 19.33
N PRO A 72 4.36 35.33 19.80
CA PRO A 72 4.65 35.45 21.22
C PRO A 72 4.19 36.80 21.81
N THR A 73 4.07 37.84 20.98
CA THR A 73 3.52 39.14 21.38
C THR A 73 2.00 39.15 21.16
N GLU A 74 1.23 39.20 22.24
CA GLU A 74 -0.24 39.15 22.19
C GLU A 74 -0.85 40.23 21.29
N ALA A 75 -0.33 41.47 21.34
CA ALA A 75 -0.79 42.58 20.52
C ALA A 75 -0.63 42.34 19.00
N LEU A 76 0.24 41.42 18.59
CA LEU A 76 0.47 41.06 17.19
C LEU A 76 -0.42 39.91 16.70
N ARG A 77 -1.20 39.27 17.58
CA ARG A 77 -2.23 38.30 17.18
C ARG A 77 -3.46 39.07 16.70
N GLY A 78 -3.96 38.77 15.52
CA GLY A 78 -5.05 39.56 14.92
C GLY A 78 -5.34 39.23 13.47
N VAL A 79 -6.36 39.88 12.93
CA VAL A 79 -6.69 39.90 11.51
C VAL A 79 -6.05 41.12 10.87
N TYR A 80 -5.52 40.94 9.68
CA TYR A 80 -4.73 41.89 8.94
C TYR A 80 -5.25 42.04 7.51
N LEU A 81 -5.16 43.24 6.96
CA LEU A 81 -5.48 43.56 5.57
C LEU A 81 -4.20 43.82 4.79
N LYS A 82 -4.03 43.17 3.65
CA LYS A 82 -2.94 43.42 2.72
C LYS A 82 -3.17 44.76 2.03
N LEU A 83 -2.19 45.65 2.15
CA LEU A 83 -2.15 46.92 1.41
C LEU A 83 -1.05 46.86 0.35
N GLY A 84 -1.35 47.29 -0.87
CA GLY A 84 -0.44 47.34 -2.01
C GLY A 84 -0.51 46.13 -2.94
N ALA A 85 0.02 46.31 -4.15
CA ALA A 85 -0.02 45.32 -5.22
C ALA A 85 0.72 44.01 -4.88
N TRP A 86 0.42 42.96 -5.66
CA TRP A 86 1.05 41.65 -5.55
C TRP A 86 2.59 41.75 -5.51
N GLY A 87 3.23 41.07 -4.56
CA GLY A 87 4.68 41.05 -4.37
C GLY A 87 5.29 42.29 -3.71
N THR A 88 4.48 43.30 -3.35
CA THR A 88 4.93 44.55 -2.71
C THR A 88 3.98 44.96 -1.57
N GLY A 89 4.29 46.02 -0.80
CA GLY A 89 3.37 46.60 0.20
C GLY A 89 3.54 46.04 1.62
N SER A 90 2.48 46.11 2.42
CA SER A 90 2.50 45.76 3.86
C SER A 90 1.17 45.21 4.35
N TRP A 91 1.17 44.56 5.51
CA TRP A 91 -0.06 44.12 6.17
C TRP A 91 -0.46 45.12 7.27
N THR A 92 -1.73 45.50 7.38
CA THR A 92 -2.21 46.42 8.42
C THR A 92 -3.24 45.73 9.31
N ARG A 93 -3.11 45.84 10.64
CA ARG A 93 -4.04 45.18 11.57
C ARG A 93 -5.41 45.84 11.48
N ILE A 94 -6.46 45.04 11.34
CA ILE A 94 -7.84 45.52 11.24
C ILE A 94 -8.76 45.00 12.34
N GLY A 95 -8.29 44.06 13.17
CA GLY A 95 -9.06 43.57 14.31
C GLY A 95 -8.39 42.40 15.03
N ASP A 96 -9.01 41.96 16.11
CA ASP A 96 -8.61 40.75 16.83
C ASP A 96 -9.11 39.50 16.08
N VAL A 97 -8.46 38.35 16.27
CA VAL A 97 -9.01 37.08 15.77
C VAL A 97 -10.23 36.74 16.62
N PRO A 98 -11.42 36.46 16.04
CA PRO A 98 -12.58 36.07 16.82
C PRO A 98 -12.33 34.72 17.50
N GLN A 99 -11.92 34.74 18.77
CA GLN A 99 -11.73 33.54 19.58
C GLN A 99 -13.07 33.18 20.23
N SER A 100 -13.60 32.01 19.90
CA SER A 100 -14.69 31.43 20.67
C SER A 100 -14.14 30.85 21.99
N ALA A 101 -14.99 30.70 23.01
CA ALA A 101 -14.66 29.94 24.23
C ALA A 101 -14.17 28.50 23.93
N LEU A 102 -14.53 27.96 22.76
CA LEU A 102 -14.04 26.67 22.26
C LEU A 102 -12.57 26.74 21.82
N THR A 103 -12.13 27.90 21.30
CA THR A 103 -10.75 28.15 20.87
C THR A 103 -9.83 28.38 22.07
N GLU A 104 -10.30 29.09 23.12
CA GLU A 104 -9.61 29.18 24.41
C GLU A 104 -9.50 27.81 25.09
N ALA A 105 -10.56 26.99 25.07
CA ALA A 105 -10.53 25.62 25.58
C ALA A 105 -9.57 24.73 24.77
N GLN A 106 -9.49 24.91 23.45
CA GLN A 106 -8.55 24.20 22.59
C GLN A 106 -7.10 24.65 22.79
N LEU A 107 -6.86 25.94 23.06
CA LEU A 107 -5.54 26.48 23.40
C LEU A 107 -5.09 26.06 24.80
N ALA A 108 -5.99 26.04 25.79
CA ALA A 108 -5.73 25.48 27.12
C ALA A 108 -5.47 23.96 27.06
N ALA A 109 -6.23 23.24 26.23
CA ALA A 109 -5.98 21.82 25.96
C ALA A 109 -4.68 21.57 25.18
N LYS A 110 -4.23 22.52 24.33
CA LYS A 110 -2.93 22.47 23.65
C LYS A 110 -1.78 22.71 24.65
N ALA A 111 -1.90 23.70 25.53
CA ALA A 111 -0.93 23.93 26.60
C ALA A 111 -0.79 22.73 27.56
N ALA A 112 -1.87 21.99 27.81
CA ALA A 112 -1.82 20.73 28.56
C ALA A 112 -1.26 19.54 27.75
N ARG A 113 -1.30 19.59 26.40
CA ARG A 113 -0.75 18.57 25.49
C ARG A 113 0.74 18.74 25.23
N ASP A 114 1.29 19.94 25.43
CA ASP A 114 2.72 20.24 25.27
C ASP A 114 3.53 19.95 26.55
N MET A 115 2.94 19.25 27.53
CA MET A 115 3.66 18.75 28.70
C MET A 115 4.68 17.68 28.26
N PRO A 116 5.96 17.81 28.65
CA PRO A 116 6.97 16.82 28.30
C PRO A 116 6.60 15.44 28.86
N ILE A 117 6.69 14.40 28.02
CA ILE A 117 6.65 13.02 28.50
C ILE A 117 7.91 12.80 29.34
N ILE A 118 7.74 12.64 30.64
CA ILE A 118 8.85 12.34 31.54
C ILE A 118 9.08 10.84 31.51
N THR A 119 10.21 10.42 30.96
CA THR A 119 10.65 9.03 30.98
C THR A 119 11.34 8.74 32.30
N LEU A 120 10.89 7.71 33.03
CA LEU A 120 11.51 7.26 34.28
C LEU A 120 11.94 5.81 34.13
N GLN A 121 13.23 5.55 34.36
CA GLN A 121 13.77 4.20 34.45
C GLN A 121 14.02 3.87 35.92
N SER A 122 13.33 2.85 36.45
CA SER A 122 13.54 2.42 37.83
C SER A 122 14.77 1.51 37.93
N SER A 123 15.82 1.97 38.61
CA SER A 123 16.98 1.13 38.97
C SER A 123 16.86 0.68 40.43
N GLY A 124 16.58 -0.60 40.67
CA GLY A 124 16.60 -1.15 42.03
C GLY A 124 16.21 -2.63 42.09
N ASP A 125 16.94 -3.38 42.92
CA ASP A 125 16.73 -4.79 43.21
C ASP A 125 15.49 -5.05 44.09
N ALA A 126 14.96 -6.26 43.93
CA ALA A 126 13.61 -6.70 44.28
C ALA A 126 13.25 -6.59 45.78
N ALA A 127 12.30 -5.70 46.10
CA ALA A 127 11.31 -5.91 47.17
C ALA A 127 10.14 -4.90 47.11
N ALA A 128 10.36 -3.66 46.68
CA ALA A 128 9.30 -2.70 46.34
C ALA A 128 9.88 -1.62 45.44
N GLN A 129 9.56 -1.64 44.13
CA GLN A 129 9.97 -0.56 43.25
C GLN A 129 9.13 0.69 43.55
N THR A 130 9.78 1.68 44.14
CA THR A 130 9.25 3.04 44.31
C THR A 130 10.02 3.93 43.34
N ALA A 131 9.44 4.24 42.20
CA ALA A 131 9.97 5.30 41.35
C ALA A 131 9.52 6.65 41.94
N ALA A 132 10.45 7.58 42.17
CA ALA A 132 10.12 8.95 42.55
C ALA A 132 10.05 9.82 41.29
N LEU A 133 9.14 10.81 41.28
CA LEU A 133 9.21 11.85 40.27
C LEU A 133 10.43 12.76 40.53
N PRO A 134 11.04 13.33 39.48
CA PRO A 134 12.10 14.32 39.65
C PRO A 134 11.64 15.48 40.55
N ALA A 135 12.55 16.01 41.37
CA ALA A 135 12.25 17.15 42.22
C ALA A 135 11.73 18.33 41.39
N GLY A 136 10.57 18.89 41.78
CA GLY A 136 9.91 19.99 41.08
C GLY A 136 8.74 19.60 40.17
N VAL A 137 8.48 18.31 39.96
CA VAL A 137 7.30 17.86 39.19
C VAL A 137 6.08 17.79 40.10
N THR A 138 5.13 18.71 39.94
CA THR A 138 3.85 18.67 40.66
C THR A 138 2.93 17.63 40.02
N LEU A 139 2.43 16.68 40.83
CA LEU A 139 1.43 15.73 40.38
C LEU A 139 0.12 16.45 40.03
N THR A 140 -0.23 16.45 38.75
CA THR A 140 -1.51 16.99 38.26
C THR A 140 -2.29 15.90 37.54
N GLN A 141 -3.62 15.97 37.61
CA GLN A 141 -4.47 15.03 36.90
C GLN A 141 -4.20 15.12 35.40
N GLY A 142 -3.84 13.99 34.77
CA GLY A 142 -3.50 13.93 33.36
C GLY A 142 -2.02 13.86 33.03
N LEU A 143 -1.11 14.00 34.00
CA LEU A 143 0.32 13.75 33.80
C LEU A 143 0.53 12.34 33.23
N MET A 144 1.30 12.24 32.14
CA MET A 144 1.69 10.96 31.54
C MET A 144 3.15 10.64 31.79
N VAL A 145 3.43 9.40 32.20
CA VAL A 145 4.77 8.89 32.50
C VAL A 145 4.96 7.57 31.78
N MET A 146 6.12 7.41 31.14
CA MET A 146 6.53 6.12 30.59
C MET A 146 7.47 5.43 31.58
N LEU A 147 7.08 4.25 32.04
CA LEU A 147 7.81 3.45 33.02
C LEU A 147 8.37 2.19 32.35
N PHE A 148 9.68 1.97 32.43
CA PHE A 148 10.31 0.73 32.00
C PHE A 148 10.60 -0.16 33.21
N SER A 149 9.99 -1.34 33.26
CA SER A 149 10.27 -2.31 34.31
C SER A 149 11.56 -3.08 34.00
N GLY A 150 12.58 -2.88 34.83
CA GLY A 150 13.88 -3.52 34.67
C GLY A 150 13.96 -4.97 35.17
N ASN A 151 13.01 -5.46 35.97
CA ASN A 151 13.07 -6.78 36.62
C ASN A 151 11.68 -7.40 36.85
N THR A 152 11.64 -8.72 37.04
CA THR A 152 10.45 -9.47 37.52
C THR A 152 10.21 -9.14 39.01
N ASN A 153 9.43 -8.12 39.30
CA ASN A 153 9.03 -7.81 40.67
C ASN A 153 8.14 -8.92 41.26
N THR A 154 8.01 -8.97 42.58
CA THR A 154 7.06 -9.84 43.31
C THR A 154 6.09 -9.07 44.23
N GLY A 155 6.20 -7.72 44.30
CA GLY A 155 5.35 -6.84 45.10
C GLY A 155 4.54 -5.81 44.29
N ALA A 156 3.57 -5.14 44.93
CA ALA A 156 2.74 -4.10 44.32
C ALA A 156 3.59 -2.89 43.89
N MET A 157 3.41 -2.43 42.65
CA MET A 157 4.17 -1.29 42.10
C MET A 157 3.53 0.04 42.49
N THR A 158 4.36 1.00 42.93
CA THR A 158 3.93 2.37 43.19
C THR A 158 4.84 3.38 42.47
N LEU A 159 4.26 4.50 42.04
CA LEU A 159 4.99 5.63 41.45
C LEU A 159 4.67 6.88 42.27
N ASN A 160 5.70 7.45 42.89
CA ASN A 160 5.62 8.52 43.88
C ASN A 160 4.70 8.19 45.09
N GLY A 161 4.77 6.94 45.57
CA GLY A 161 3.94 6.46 46.69
C GLY A 161 2.47 6.18 46.33
N LEU A 162 2.07 6.37 45.07
CA LEU A 162 0.71 6.12 44.60
C LEU A 162 0.63 4.76 43.88
N PRO A 163 -0.46 3.98 44.07
CA PRO A 163 -0.62 2.69 43.43
C PRO A 163 -0.79 2.81 41.91
N ILE A 164 -0.21 1.86 41.18
CA ILE A 164 -0.48 1.67 39.74
C ILE A 164 -1.60 0.63 39.60
N LEU A 165 -2.69 1.02 38.94
CA LEU A 165 -3.87 0.18 38.74
C LEU A 165 -3.97 -0.30 37.28
N ARG A 166 -4.54 -1.49 37.10
CA ARG A 166 -4.99 -2.00 35.79
C ARG A 166 -6.08 -1.07 35.22
N GLN A 167 -6.23 -1.06 33.89
CA GLN A 167 -7.27 -0.26 33.21
C GLN A 167 -8.69 -0.64 33.69
N THR A 168 -8.91 -1.90 34.05
CA THR A 168 -10.18 -2.45 34.57
C THR A 168 -10.39 -2.23 36.08
N GLY A 169 -9.45 -1.59 36.79
CA GLY A 169 -9.44 -1.49 38.24
C GLY A 169 -8.75 -2.69 38.93
N GLY A 170 -8.21 -2.45 40.13
CA GLY A 170 -7.37 -3.40 40.87
C GLY A 170 -5.87 -3.08 40.76
N ALA A 171 -5.10 -3.40 41.82
CA ALA A 171 -3.66 -3.21 41.85
C ALA A 171 -2.98 -4.05 40.76
N LEU A 172 -1.98 -3.48 40.08
CA LEU A 172 -1.16 -4.22 39.13
C LEU A 172 -0.38 -5.30 39.89
N LEU A 173 -0.57 -6.57 39.53
CA LEU A 173 0.18 -7.67 40.11
C LEU A 173 1.47 -7.88 39.31
N PRO A 174 2.53 -8.40 39.95
CA PRO A 174 3.83 -8.49 39.31
C PRO A 174 3.89 -9.40 38.08
N ALA A 175 2.99 -10.39 37.98
CA ALA A 175 2.86 -11.25 36.80
C ALA A 175 2.29 -10.52 35.56
N ASP A 176 1.74 -9.32 35.71
CA ASP A 176 1.08 -8.59 34.62
C ASP A 176 2.04 -7.80 33.72
N VAL A 177 3.33 -7.72 34.10
CA VAL A 177 4.35 -6.93 33.42
C VAL A 177 5.59 -7.80 33.20
N PRO A 178 5.69 -8.47 32.04
CA PRO A 178 6.93 -9.10 31.60
C PRO A 178 8.08 -8.10 31.66
N ALA A 179 9.28 -8.59 32.00
CA ALA A 179 10.49 -7.78 31.92
C ALA A 179 10.61 -7.14 30.52
N SER A 180 11.07 -5.90 30.46
CA SER A 180 11.29 -5.15 29.20
C SER A 180 10.06 -4.54 28.52
N ILE A 181 8.86 -4.61 29.10
CA ILE A 181 7.70 -3.86 28.58
C ILE A 181 7.64 -2.45 29.21
N GLY A 182 7.65 -1.43 28.36
CA GLY A 182 7.33 -0.06 28.73
C GLY A 182 5.81 0.11 28.93
N LEU A 183 5.42 0.64 30.09
CA LEU A 183 4.05 1.01 30.44
C LEU A 183 3.85 2.51 30.28
N LEU A 184 2.79 2.92 29.59
CA LEU A 184 2.34 4.31 29.59
C LEU A 184 1.30 4.48 30.70
N LEU A 185 1.61 5.34 31.67
CA LEU A 185 0.80 5.60 32.85
C LEU A 185 0.21 7.01 32.81
N ARG A 186 -1.06 7.16 33.19
CA ARG A 186 -1.72 8.46 33.38
C ARG A 186 -2.11 8.64 34.85
N CYS A 187 -1.75 9.78 35.42
CA CYS A 187 -2.15 10.18 36.77
C CYS A 187 -3.66 10.50 36.77
N SER A 188 -4.44 9.82 37.61
CA SER A 188 -5.91 9.89 37.63
C SER A 188 -6.46 10.18 39.03
N ASN A 189 -7.77 10.45 39.13
CA ASN A 189 -8.49 10.74 40.37
C ASN A 189 -7.82 11.80 41.26
N GLY A 190 -7.67 13.03 40.78
CA GLY A 190 -7.11 14.12 41.59
C GLY A 190 -5.68 13.87 42.08
N ALA A 191 -4.86 13.17 41.28
CA ALA A 191 -3.48 12.82 41.58
C ALA A 191 -3.28 11.82 42.74
N THR A 192 -4.20 10.86 42.90
CA THR A 192 -4.12 9.84 43.97
C THR A 192 -3.77 8.44 43.48
N GLN A 193 -3.73 8.20 42.16
CA GLN A 193 -3.39 6.89 41.58
C GLN A 193 -2.91 7.00 40.13
N TRP A 194 -2.22 5.97 39.65
CA TRP A 194 -1.81 5.83 38.25
C TRP A 194 -2.63 4.76 37.54
N ARG A 195 -3.02 5.00 36.29
CA ARG A 195 -3.69 4.00 35.43
C ARG A 195 -2.86 3.72 34.19
N ILE A 196 -2.75 2.45 33.81
CA ILE A 196 -2.16 2.05 32.53
C ILE A 196 -3.08 2.49 31.40
N VAL A 197 -2.53 3.23 30.45
CA VAL A 197 -3.22 3.69 29.23
C VAL A 197 -2.62 3.10 27.96
N GLY A 198 -1.48 2.39 28.05
CA GLY A 198 -0.88 1.67 26.92
C GLY A 198 0.29 0.79 27.34
N ARG A 199 0.60 -0.21 26.49
CA ARG A 199 1.75 -1.13 26.61
C ARG A 199 2.50 -1.16 25.28
N SER A 200 3.82 -1.29 25.32
CA SER A 200 4.70 -1.13 24.14
C SER A 200 4.80 -2.32 23.19
N ALA A 201 4.31 -3.52 23.53
CA ALA A 201 4.65 -4.73 22.78
C ALA A 201 3.50 -5.60 22.24
N GLU A 202 2.21 -5.37 22.57
CA GLU A 202 1.19 -6.42 22.31
C GLU A 202 -0.15 -5.97 21.72
N ASP A 203 -0.38 -4.69 21.39
CA ASP A 203 -1.70 -4.28 20.89
C ASP A 203 -1.65 -3.34 19.66
N PRO A 204 -1.89 -3.87 18.44
CA PRO A 204 -2.03 -3.09 17.21
C PRO A 204 -3.16 -2.05 17.29
N ALA A 205 -4.20 -2.28 18.10
CA ALA A 205 -5.30 -1.32 18.27
C ALA A 205 -4.86 -0.08 19.06
N THR A 206 -3.85 -0.21 19.93
CA THR A 206 -3.26 0.93 20.62
C THR A 206 -2.38 1.76 19.67
N THR A 207 -1.70 1.12 18.71
CA THR A 207 -0.94 1.81 17.65
C THR A 207 -1.84 2.61 16.71
N ALA A 208 -3.04 2.10 16.40
CA ALA A 208 -4.05 2.80 15.61
C ALA A 208 -4.71 3.97 16.37
N ALA A 209 -4.95 3.85 17.69
CA ALA A 209 -5.46 4.94 18.51
C ALA A 209 -4.42 6.07 18.76
N ILE A 210 -3.13 5.77 18.58
CA ILE A 210 -2.01 6.74 18.59
C ILE A 210 -1.67 7.19 17.15
N GLY A 211 -2.40 6.70 16.14
CA GLY A 211 -2.23 6.90 14.69
C GLY A 211 -2.47 8.32 14.16
N GLY A 212 -1.80 9.29 14.75
CA GLY A 212 -1.64 10.66 14.27
C GLY A 212 -0.50 11.42 14.98
N ARG A 213 0.24 10.76 15.89
CA ARG A 213 1.34 11.37 16.65
C ARG A 213 2.48 10.36 16.80
N ALA A 214 3.28 10.21 15.75
CA ALA A 214 4.59 9.60 15.87
C ALA A 214 5.38 10.34 16.97
N PRO A 215 5.99 9.65 17.95
CA PRO A 215 6.92 10.32 18.84
C PRO A 215 8.10 10.81 17.99
N LEU A 216 8.43 12.08 18.18
CA LEU A 216 9.58 12.80 17.65
C LEU A 216 10.91 12.26 18.22
N LEU A 217 11.08 10.95 18.26
CA LEU A 217 12.36 10.28 18.47
C LEU A 217 12.94 9.93 17.09
N GLN A 218 13.22 11.00 16.33
CA GLN A 218 14.18 10.92 15.25
C GLN A 218 15.51 10.56 15.92
N THR A 219 16.06 9.39 15.60
CA THR A 219 17.41 8.99 16.01
C THR A 219 18.39 10.03 15.46
N LEU A 220 18.73 11.02 16.29
CA LEU A 220 19.70 12.01 15.90
C LEU A 220 21.05 11.31 15.77
N PRO A 221 21.72 11.43 14.61
CA PRO A 221 23.02 10.80 14.42
C PRO A 221 24.02 11.29 15.47
N LEU A 222 24.76 10.38 16.10
CA LEU A 222 25.80 10.70 17.08
C LEU A 222 27.16 10.83 16.39
N ALA A 223 27.77 12.00 16.49
CA ALA A 223 29.15 12.23 16.09
C ALA A 223 30.07 11.72 17.20
N ALA A 224 30.80 10.64 16.94
CA ALA A 224 31.70 10.02 17.90
C ALA A 224 32.94 10.92 18.10
N ALA A 225 33.31 11.15 19.36
CA ALA A 225 34.33 12.14 19.67
C ALA A 225 35.73 11.53 19.51
N ASP A 226 36.58 12.16 18.69
CA ASP A 226 37.80 11.52 18.16
C ASP A 226 39.11 12.20 18.62
N GLY A 227 39.05 13.37 19.25
CA GLY A 227 40.23 14.05 19.79
C GLY A 227 40.16 15.57 19.77
N GLY A 228 41.33 16.23 19.61
CA GLY A 228 41.48 17.69 19.57
C GLY A 228 41.94 18.32 20.89
N SER A 229 41.95 19.65 20.94
CA SER A 229 42.22 20.43 22.16
C SER A 229 40.93 20.96 22.77
N ALA A 230 40.98 21.46 24.01
CA ALA A 230 39.85 22.09 24.70
C ALA A 230 39.09 23.12 23.83
N ASN A 231 39.78 23.86 22.95
CA ASN A 231 39.21 24.92 22.13
C ASN A 231 39.15 24.61 20.63
N ALA A 232 39.57 23.40 20.24
CA ALA A 232 39.53 22.91 18.86
C ALA A 232 39.32 21.39 18.87
N GLN A 233 38.08 20.96 19.09
CA GLN A 233 37.69 19.56 19.23
C GLN A 233 37.43 18.93 17.86
N VAL A 234 37.64 17.63 17.74
CA VAL A 234 37.43 16.86 16.50
C VAL A 234 36.55 15.64 16.80
N SER A 235 35.67 15.30 15.87
CA SER A 235 34.72 14.19 15.97
C SER A 235 34.59 13.49 14.61
N THR A 236 34.40 12.17 14.56
CA THR A 236 34.09 11.48 13.30
C THR A 236 32.64 11.76 12.88
N ALA A 237 32.44 11.92 11.57
CA ALA A 237 31.12 12.15 11.01
C ALA A 237 30.21 10.93 11.25
N PRO A 238 28.95 11.15 11.66
CA PRO A 238 27.97 10.08 11.70
C PRO A 238 27.78 9.44 10.31
N PRO A 239 27.39 8.15 10.23
CA PRO A 239 27.08 7.51 8.96
C PRO A 239 26.10 8.32 8.12
N GLY A 240 26.45 8.59 6.86
CA GLY A 240 25.63 9.35 5.92
C GLY A 240 25.84 10.87 5.93
N MET A 241 26.60 11.43 6.89
CA MET A 241 26.99 12.84 6.85
C MET A 241 28.19 13.00 5.92
N THR A 242 28.01 13.66 4.77
CA THR A 242 29.07 13.91 3.76
C THR A 242 29.61 15.35 3.77
N GLY A 243 29.04 16.20 4.62
CA GLY A 243 29.39 17.60 4.80
C GLY A 243 28.40 18.28 5.75
N TYR A 244 28.66 19.53 6.11
CA TYR A 244 27.69 20.35 6.86
C TYR A 244 26.61 20.88 5.93
N ALA A 245 25.35 20.51 6.16
CA ALA A 245 24.20 21.07 5.47
C ALA A 245 23.46 22.08 6.38
N PRO A 246 22.98 23.23 5.86
CA PRO A 246 22.16 24.17 6.62
C PRO A 246 20.99 23.49 7.35
N SER A 247 20.79 23.83 8.63
CA SER A 247 19.75 23.28 9.51
C SER A 247 19.90 21.80 9.88
N GLN A 248 20.98 21.13 9.47
CA GLN A 248 21.27 19.76 9.89
C GLN A 248 21.48 19.70 11.41
N VAL A 249 20.89 18.68 12.06
CA VAL A 249 20.97 18.47 13.52
C VAL A 249 21.61 17.13 13.82
N PHE A 250 22.53 17.10 14.78
CA PHE A 250 23.19 15.89 15.25
C PHE A 250 23.56 16.00 16.73
N LEU A 251 23.87 14.86 17.35
CA LEU A 251 24.37 14.79 18.72
C LEU A 251 25.90 14.76 18.71
N TRP A 252 26.50 15.40 19.71
CA TRP A 252 27.95 15.41 19.89
C TRP A 252 28.31 15.34 21.37
N GLN A 253 29.26 14.48 21.73
CA GLN A 253 29.80 14.40 23.08
C GLN A 253 31.14 15.12 23.15
N ALA A 254 31.27 16.10 24.05
CA ALA A 254 32.52 16.85 24.17
C ALA A 254 33.63 16.00 24.82
N THR A 255 34.84 16.01 24.26
CA THR A 255 36.02 15.29 24.79
C THR A 255 36.82 16.12 25.77
N ALA A 256 36.65 17.43 25.77
CA ALA A 256 37.32 18.33 26.68
C ALA A 256 36.42 19.50 27.09
N THR A 257 36.64 20.00 28.30
CA THR A 257 36.04 21.25 28.74
C THR A 257 36.76 22.42 28.07
N ASN A 258 36.04 23.34 27.44
CA ASN A 258 36.68 24.46 26.76
C ASN A 258 37.32 25.45 27.76
N THR A 259 38.49 25.98 27.42
CA THR A 259 39.26 26.90 28.29
C THR A 259 39.30 28.33 27.77
N ALA A 260 38.79 28.58 26.56
CA ALA A 260 38.65 29.90 25.95
C ALA A 260 37.23 30.08 25.36
N PRO A 261 36.82 31.34 25.10
CA PRO A 261 35.57 31.61 24.40
C PRO A 261 35.53 31.01 22.99
N ASP A 262 34.32 30.70 22.52
CA ASP A 262 34.04 30.26 21.14
C ASP A 262 34.92 29.08 20.66
N PRO A 263 34.91 27.92 21.35
CA PRO A 263 35.64 26.74 20.89
C PRO A 263 35.13 26.29 19.51
N THR A 264 35.99 25.58 18.77
CA THR A 264 35.63 25.03 17.46
C THR A 264 35.42 23.52 17.52
N LEU A 265 34.59 23.00 16.63
CA LEU A 265 34.36 21.57 16.40
C LEU A 265 34.51 21.25 14.91
N ASP A 266 35.33 20.25 14.57
CA ASP A 266 35.41 19.66 13.24
C ASP A 266 34.82 18.25 13.26
N VAL A 267 33.77 18.02 12.47
CA VAL A 267 33.07 16.74 12.33
C VAL A 267 33.44 16.13 10.98
N GLY A 268 34.01 14.93 10.97
CA GLY A 268 34.35 14.19 9.76
C GLY A 268 35.46 14.81 8.91
N GLY A 269 36.19 15.81 9.41
CA GLY A 269 37.18 16.56 8.65
C GLY A 269 36.57 17.52 7.62
N PHE A 270 35.31 17.94 7.82
CA PHE A 270 34.62 18.92 6.96
C PHE A 270 35.04 20.37 7.23
N GLY A 271 35.96 20.57 8.17
CA GLY A 271 36.52 21.85 8.57
C GLY A 271 35.92 22.35 9.89
N PRO A 272 36.70 23.09 10.69
CA PRO A 272 36.27 23.56 12.01
C PRO A 272 35.14 24.59 11.89
N ARG A 273 34.12 24.43 12.75
CA ARG A 273 33.01 25.36 12.91
C ARG A 273 33.00 25.92 14.33
N THR A 274 32.73 27.22 14.48
CA THR A 274 32.64 27.84 15.80
C THR A 274 31.38 27.38 16.52
N LEU A 275 31.52 26.91 17.75
CA LEU A 275 30.40 26.59 18.62
C LEU A 275 29.81 27.88 19.23
N LYS A 276 28.49 28.02 19.18
CA LYS A 276 27.74 29.15 19.73
C LYS A 276 26.66 28.68 20.69
N ALA A 277 26.31 29.53 21.65
CA ALA A 277 25.17 29.30 22.54
C ALA A 277 23.85 29.24 21.76
N ALA A 278 22.79 28.69 22.35
CA ALA A 278 21.45 28.58 21.73
C ALA A 278 20.92 29.92 21.19
N THR A 279 21.29 31.03 21.83
CA THR A 279 20.91 32.39 21.44
C THR A 279 21.74 32.94 20.27
N GLY A 280 22.81 32.26 19.86
CA GLY A 280 23.81 32.75 18.91
C GLY A 280 24.97 33.54 19.55
N GLY A 281 24.92 33.75 20.87
CA GLY A 281 25.99 34.43 21.62
C GLY A 281 27.29 33.63 21.69
N THR A 282 28.37 34.31 22.07
CA THR A 282 29.67 33.69 22.32
C THR A 282 29.61 32.74 23.50
N LEU A 283 30.26 31.59 23.40
CA LEU A 283 30.46 30.69 24.55
C LEU A 283 31.60 31.21 25.43
N SER A 284 31.48 31.06 26.74
CA SER A 284 32.54 31.33 27.73
C SER A 284 33.36 30.07 28.03
N ALA A 285 34.54 30.23 28.64
CA ALA A 285 35.31 29.10 29.16
C ALA A 285 34.47 28.29 30.16
N GLY A 286 34.35 26.97 29.94
CA GLY A 286 33.58 26.06 30.79
C GLY A 286 32.13 25.80 30.37
N ASP A 287 31.63 26.43 29.30
CA ASP A 287 30.27 26.21 28.78
C ASP A 287 30.14 24.87 28.04
N VAL A 288 31.21 24.45 27.36
CA VAL A 288 31.37 23.10 26.84
C VAL A 288 32.11 22.29 27.89
N ARG A 289 31.48 21.23 28.41
CA ARG A 289 32.01 20.39 29.50
C ARG A 289 32.30 19.00 28.98
N VAL A 290 33.46 18.45 29.36
CA VAL A 290 33.84 17.07 29.04
C VAL A 290 32.73 16.07 29.39
N ALA A 291 32.55 15.08 28.52
CA ALA A 291 31.55 14.02 28.60
C ALA A 291 30.07 14.47 28.53
N SER A 292 29.79 15.76 28.41
CA SER A 292 28.43 16.27 28.20
C SER A 292 28.00 16.06 26.75
N LEU A 293 26.72 15.72 26.57
CA LEU A 293 26.13 15.46 25.27
C LEU A 293 25.33 16.70 24.83
N TYR A 294 25.64 17.21 23.65
CA TYR A 294 25.05 18.42 23.08
C TYR A 294 24.27 18.08 21.83
N GLN A 295 23.10 18.70 21.67
CA GLN A 295 22.38 18.72 20.40
C GLN A 295 22.82 19.96 19.63
N LEU A 296 23.46 19.73 18.49
CA LEU A 296 24.02 20.78 17.64
C LEU A 296 23.17 20.95 16.38
N ARG A 297 23.03 22.20 15.92
CA ARG A 297 22.50 22.53 14.59
C ARG A 297 23.51 23.33 13.78
N VAL A 298 23.68 22.93 12.53
CA VAL A 298 24.41 23.70 11.51
C VAL A 298 23.59 24.92 11.14
N MET A 299 24.14 26.12 11.31
CA MET A 299 23.46 27.36 10.96
C MET A 299 23.46 27.59 9.44
N ALA A 300 22.59 28.48 8.97
CA ALA A 300 22.45 28.78 7.54
C ALA A 300 23.73 29.35 6.90
N ASP A 301 24.61 29.96 7.70
CA ASP A 301 25.92 30.45 7.25
C ASP A 301 26.91 29.32 6.94
N GLY A 302 26.61 28.08 7.34
CA GLY A 302 27.49 26.92 7.21
C GLY A 302 28.81 27.02 7.98
N THR A 303 29.05 28.10 8.75
CA THR A 303 30.30 28.36 9.47
C THR A 303 30.17 28.20 10.98
N THR A 304 28.94 28.19 11.51
CA THR A 304 28.67 28.06 12.95
C THR A 304 27.82 26.84 13.29
N LEU A 305 28.12 26.24 14.46
CA LEU A 305 27.35 25.17 15.09
C LEU A 305 26.69 25.72 16.35
N ARG A 306 25.38 25.65 16.45
CA ARG A 306 24.62 26.18 17.59
C ARG A 306 24.21 25.06 18.54
N ILE A 307 24.55 25.19 19.82
CA ILE A 307 24.07 24.29 20.87
C ILE A 307 22.59 24.61 21.12
N ILE A 308 21.68 23.72 20.75
CA ILE A 308 20.24 23.92 20.96
C ILE A 308 19.80 23.34 22.30
N ALA A 309 20.42 22.23 22.71
CA ALA A 309 20.15 21.60 23.98
C ALA A 309 21.42 20.97 24.56
N THR A 310 21.54 21.01 25.88
CA THR A 310 22.51 20.24 26.65
C THR A 310 21.75 19.12 27.34
N LEU A 311 22.14 17.88 27.09
CA LEU A 311 21.55 16.73 27.77
C LEU A 311 22.22 16.57 29.13
N PRO A 312 21.44 16.31 30.20
CA PRO A 312 21.98 16.05 31.53
C PRO A 312 23.05 14.95 31.50
N SER A 313 24.13 15.13 32.28
CA SER A 313 25.30 14.23 32.26
C SER A 313 24.99 12.79 32.69
N ASP A 314 23.94 12.61 33.49
CA ASP A 314 23.39 11.31 33.88
C ASP A 314 22.70 10.58 32.71
N VAL A 315 22.03 11.31 31.81
CA VAL A 315 21.48 10.78 30.55
C VAL A 315 22.61 10.41 29.58
N ALA A 316 23.67 11.21 29.51
CA ALA A 316 24.84 10.93 28.66
C ALA A 316 25.59 9.66 29.09
N ALA A 317 25.75 9.44 30.41
CA ALA A 317 26.34 8.22 30.96
C ALA A 317 25.47 6.98 30.68
N GLN A 318 24.14 7.11 30.74
CA GLN A 318 23.20 6.02 30.43
C GLN A 318 23.17 5.68 28.94
N ILE A 319 23.20 6.68 28.05
CA ILE A 319 23.28 6.47 26.59
C ILE A 319 24.63 5.82 26.21
N THR A 320 25.74 6.26 26.82
CA THR A 320 27.07 5.67 26.56
C THR A 320 27.15 4.23 27.10
N ALA A 321 26.59 3.96 28.29
CA ALA A 321 26.52 2.62 28.86
C ALA A 321 25.56 1.68 28.10
N ALA A 322 24.52 2.22 27.44
CA ALA A 322 23.61 1.45 26.58
C ALA A 322 24.20 1.18 25.19
N LEU A 323 25.04 2.08 24.66
CA LEU A 323 25.65 1.96 23.34
C LEU A 323 26.97 1.17 23.34
N THR A 324 27.73 1.17 24.43
CA THR A 324 29.02 0.45 24.51
C THR A 324 28.88 -1.07 24.33
N PRO A 325 27.86 -1.76 24.91
CA PRO A 325 27.58 -3.16 24.63
C PRO A 325 26.88 -3.39 23.28
N ALA A 326 26.35 -2.36 22.62
CA ALA A 326 25.61 -2.49 21.36
C ALA A 326 26.53 -2.46 20.12
N ILE A 327 27.73 -1.89 20.23
CA ILE A 327 28.67 -1.77 19.09
C ILE A 327 29.59 -3.00 18.96
N ALA A 328 29.83 -3.74 20.05
CA ALA A 328 30.67 -4.94 20.03
C ALA A 328 30.02 -6.23 19.43
N PRO A 329 28.69 -6.46 19.47
CA PRO A 329 28.06 -7.66 18.91
C PRO A 329 27.28 -7.44 17.60
N LEU A 330 27.20 -6.22 17.05
CA LEU A 330 26.60 -5.99 15.72
C LEU A 330 27.35 -6.69 14.57
N ALA A 331 28.47 -7.35 14.85
CA ALA A 331 29.16 -8.25 13.93
C ALA A 331 28.77 -9.74 14.06
N ARG A 332 27.90 -10.16 15.01
CA ARG A 332 27.71 -11.61 15.28
C ARG A 332 26.33 -12.14 15.70
N ASN A 333 25.26 -11.36 15.79
CA ASN A 333 23.95 -11.92 16.14
C ASN A 333 22.97 -11.91 14.96
N GLY A 334 23.14 -12.87 14.06
CA GLY A 334 22.03 -13.42 13.30
C GLY A 334 21.26 -14.39 14.21
N ASP A 335 19.95 -14.19 14.31
CA ASP A 335 19.03 -15.14 14.94
C ASP A 335 19.16 -16.49 14.22
N VAL A 336 19.59 -17.52 14.95
CA VAL A 336 20.08 -18.81 14.39
C VAL A 336 18.94 -19.74 14.00
N SER A 337 17.71 -19.24 13.90
CA SER A 337 16.54 -20.09 13.65
C SER A 337 16.20 -20.29 12.17
N GLN A 338 16.75 -19.50 11.22
CA GLN A 338 16.64 -19.75 9.78
C GLN A 338 17.89 -19.32 8.99
N VAL A 339 18.57 -20.29 8.39
CA VAL A 339 19.88 -20.13 7.74
C VAL A 339 19.73 -19.82 6.26
N ASN A 340 20.16 -18.63 5.82
CA ASN A 340 20.24 -18.25 4.42
C ASN A 340 21.49 -18.87 3.77
N LEU A 341 21.33 -19.62 2.66
CA LEU A 341 22.44 -20.25 1.95
C LEU A 341 23.43 -19.21 1.38
N CYS A 342 22.98 -18.00 1.04
CA CYS A 342 23.86 -16.92 0.56
C CYS A 342 24.97 -16.55 1.58
N ASP A 343 24.68 -16.66 2.89
CA ASP A 343 25.66 -16.41 3.96
C ASP A 343 26.59 -17.61 4.19
N TRP A 344 26.13 -18.83 3.94
CA TRP A 344 26.96 -20.05 4.02
C TRP A 344 27.87 -20.26 2.82
N ILE A 345 27.54 -19.68 1.65
CA ILE A 345 28.41 -19.69 0.47
C ILE A 345 29.64 -18.77 0.71
N THR A 346 29.79 -18.06 1.84
CA THR A 346 31.05 -17.37 2.18
C THR A 346 32.13 -18.33 2.71
N ARG A 347 31.79 -19.60 2.98
CA ARG A 347 32.81 -20.63 3.18
C ARG A 347 33.43 -20.96 1.83
N PRO A 348 34.77 -21.05 1.71
CA PRO A 348 35.41 -21.45 0.47
C PRO A 348 34.80 -22.78 0.01
N PHE A 349 34.36 -22.83 -1.25
CA PHE A 349 33.88 -24.07 -1.86
C PHE A 349 34.91 -25.17 -1.56
N VAL A 350 34.45 -26.30 -1.04
CA VAL A 350 35.34 -27.41 -0.64
C VAL A 350 36.12 -27.93 -1.87
N ASN A 351 35.64 -27.64 -3.09
CA ASN A 351 36.25 -28.01 -4.35
C ASN A 351 36.29 -26.80 -5.30
N ALA A 352 37.41 -26.55 -5.97
CA ALA A 352 37.69 -25.38 -6.83
C ALA A 352 36.85 -25.25 -8.13
N GLN A 353 35.74 -25.98 -8.26
CA GLN A 353 35.02 -26.18 -9.53
C GLN A 353 33.63 -25.52 -9.60
N ALA A 354 33.13 -24.98 -8.48
CA ALA A 354 31.92 -24.17 -8.44
C ALA A 354 32.29 -22.70 -8.24
N THR A 355 31.83 -21.82 -9.13
CA THR A 355 32.05 -20.38 -9.08
C THR A 355 30.72 -19.66 -9.00
N ARG A 356 30.64 -18.61 -8.18
CA ARG A 356 29.47 -17.72 -8.19
C ARG A 356 29.42 -16.96 -9.50
N VAL A 357 28.24 -16.88 -10.09
CA VAL A 357 27.99 -16.09 -11.31
C VAL A 357 26.77 -15.22 -11.10
N VAL A 358 26.73 -14.09 -11.79
CA VAL A 358 25.49 -13.35 -12.04
C VAL A 358 24.99 -13.82 -13.39
N LEU A 359 23.79 -14.39 -13.42
CA LEU A 359 23.21 -14.95 -14.64
C LEU A 359 22.76 -13.84 -15.59
N ALA A 360 22.40 -14.21 -16.82
CA ALA A 360 21.99 -13.26 -17.84
C ALA A 360 20.74 -12.45 -17.45
N ASP A 361 19.88 -13.02 -16.59
CA ASP A 361 18.70 -12.36 -16.01
C ASP A 361 19.01 -11.53 -14.75
N GLY A 362 20.27 -11.43 -14.36
CA GLY A 362 20.74 -10.68 -13.18
C GLY A 362 20.56 -11.43 -11.85
N THR A 363 20.06 -12.67 -11.87
CA THR A 363 19.93 -13.48 -10.65
C THR A 363 21.30 -14.00 -10.20
N PRO A 364 21.59 -14.05 -8.89
CA PRO A 364 22.74 -14.79 -8.38
C PRO A 364 22.56 -16.27 -8.70
N GLY A 365 23.62 -16.91 -9.18
CA GLY A 365 23.65 -18.33 -9.44
C GLY A 365 25.01 -18.95 -9.14
N VAL A 366 25.08 -20.27 -9.28
CA VAL A 366 26.31 -21.04 -9.21
C VAL A 366 26.58 -21.68 -10.56
N GLN A 367 27.79 -21.48 -11.07
CA GLN A 367 28.31 -22.14 -12.25
C GLN A 367 29.28 -23.23 -11.83
N VAL A 368 29.03 -24.46 -12.24
CA VAL A 368 29.95 -25.59 -12.11
C VAL A 368 30.57 -25.85 -13.47
N SER A 369 31.90 -25.71 -13.59
CA SER A 369 32.60 -25.85 -14.88
C SER A 369 33.94 -26.56 -14.76
N GLY A 370 34.33 -27.35 -15.78
CA GLY A 370 35.66 -27.97 -15.88
C GLY A 370 35.67 -29.41 -16.41
N THR A 371 36.87 -29.94 -16.67
CA THR A 371 37.14 -31.33 -17.04
C THR A 371 36.91 -32.24 -15.83
N ALA A 372 35.89 -33.11 -15.88
CA ALA A 372 35.46 -33.96 -14.78
C ALA A 372 34.98 -33.18 -13.53
N ALA A 373 34.35 -32.02 -13.74
CA ALA A 373 33.86 -31.20 -12.64
C ALA A 373 32.56 -31.75 -12.05
N SER A 374 32.70 -32.43 -10.92
CA SER A 374 31.59 -32.74 -10.02
C SER A 374 31.77 -31.88 -8.77
N GLY A 375 30.84 -30.98 -8.51
CA GLY A 375 30.99 -29.88 -7.56
C GLY A 375 29.84 -29.80 -6.56
N ARG A 376 30.18 -29.71 -5.26
CA ARG A 376 29.25 -29.30 -4.21
C ARG A 376 29.06 -27.79 -4.31
N PHE A 377 27.82 -27.34 -4.46
CA PHE A 377 27.51 -25.92 -4.47
C PHE A 377 26.79 -25.45 -3.20
N ALA A 378 26.15 -26.35 -2.46
CA ALA A 378 25.63 -26.08 -1.11
C ALA A 378 25.92 -27.24 -0.15
N ARG A 379 26.17 -26.91 1.13
CA ARG A 379 26.30 -27.86 2.24
C ARG A 379 25.65 -27.28 3.49
N ILE A 380 24.65 -27.98 4.00
CA ILE A 380 23.87 -27.59 5.18
C ILE A 380 24.14 -28.60 6.29
N PRO A 381 24.64 -28.19 7.46
CA PRO A 381 24.85 -29.12 8.56
C PRO A 381 23.51 -29.54 9.17
N ARG A 382 23.48 -30.75 9.73
CA ARG A 382 22.27 -31.37 10.27
C ARG A 382 21.62 -30.54 11.37
N ASP A 383 22.41 -29.86 12.19
CA ASP A 383 21.96 -29.03 13.31
C ASP A 383 21.26 -27.73 12.86
N ALA A 384 21.47 -27.30 11.61
CA ALA A 384 20.72 -26.20 10.99
C ALA A 384 19.33 -26.64 10.47
N ILE A 385 19.00 -27.94 10.51
CA ILE A 385 17.73 -28.49 10.02
C ILE A 385 16.87 -28.93 11.20
N ASN A 386 15.85 -28.13 11.53
CA ASN A 386 14.84 -28.50 12.54
C ASN A 386 13.87 -29.59 12.03
N GLY A 387 13.80 -30.73 12.73
CA GLY A 387 12.90 -31.84 12.42
C GLY A 387 13.59 -33.09 11.86
N GLU A 388 12.80 -34.08 11.45
CA GLU A 388 13.28 -35.38 10.94
C GLU A 388 13.22 -35.51 9.41
N THR A 389 12.79 -34.45 8.72
CA THR A 389 12.72 -34.38 7.26
C THR A 389 13.33 -33.07 6.77
N PHE A 390 13.74 -33.04 5.50
CA PHE A 390 14.16 -31.82 4.81
C PHE A 390 13.49 -31.71 3.44
N SER A 391 13.36 -30.47 2.99
CA SER A 391 13.00 -30.15 1.61
C SER A 391 14.13 -29.36 0.96
N ALA A 392 14.33 -29.51 -0.34
CA ALA A 392 15.38 -28.82 -1.08
C ALA A 392 14.97 -28.59 -2.53
N GLY A 393 15.59 -27.63 -3.18
CA GLY A 393 15.43 -27.45 -4.62
C GLY A 393 16.54 -26.62 -5.24
N ALA A 394 16.60 -26.69 -6.57
CA ALA A 394 17.51 -25.91 -7.40
C ALA A 394 16.96 -25.88 -8.83
N VAL A 395 17.19 -24.81 -9.57
CA VAL A 395 16.79 -24.68 -10.98
C VAL A 395 18.02 -24.67 -11.86
N VAL A 396 18.09 -25.57 -12.84
CA VAL A 396 19.09 -25.50 -13.91
C VAL A 396 18.77 -24.28 -14.76
N ASP A 397 19.58 -23.23 -14.71
CA ASP A 397 19.45 -22.09 -15.61
C ASP A 397 19.91 -22.48 -17.02
N PHE A 398 21.04 -23.17 -17.10
CA PHE A 398 21.66 -23.59 -18.35
C PHE A 398 22.58 -24.79 -18.14
N SER A 399 22.61 -25.71 -19.10
CA SER A 399 23.61 -26.76 -19.18
C SER A 399 24.07 -26.96 -20.62
N ASP A 400 25.37 -26.97 -20.90
CA ASP A 400 25.92 -27.35 -22.22
C ASP A 400 26.32 -28.83 -22.30
N VAL A 401 26.20 -29.56 -21.19
CA VAL A 401 26.53 -30.98 -21.08
C VAL A 401 25.42 -31.79 -20.44
N ALA A 402 25.47 -33.10 -20.64
CA ALA A 402 24.69 -34.01 -19.82
C ALA A 402 25.32 -34.15 -18.43
N GLY A 403 24.48 -34.35 -17.41
CA GLY A 403 24.93 -34.48 -16.04
C GLY A 403 23.76 -34.77 -15.11
N ARG A 404 23.90 -34.39 -13.85
CA ARG A 404 22.83 -34.47 -12.85
C ARG A 404 23.02 -33.44 -11.75
N ILE A 405 21.92 -32.98 -11.18
CA ILE A 405 21.92 -32.33 -9.86
C ILE A 405 21.37 -33.32 -8.85
N LEU A 406 22.03 -33.38 -7.70
CA LEU A 406 21.74 -34.28 -6.60
C LEU A 406 21.47 -33.45 -5.35
N ALA A 407 20.45 -33.83 -4.60
CA ALA A 407 20.34 -33.52 -3.18
C ALA A 407 20.64 -34.80 -2.42
N MET A 408 21.72 -34.81 -1.62
CA MET A 408 22.23 -36.01 -0.96
C MET A 408 22.51 -35.77 0.51
N GLN A 409 22.40 -36.82 1.32
CA GLN A 409 22.73 -36.80 2.74
C GLN A 409 24.10 -37.42 2.98
N MET A 410 24.86 -36.84 3.89
CA MET A 410 26.25 -37.20 4.16
C MET A 410 26.45 -37.48 5.64
N THR A 411 27.30 -38.46 5.96
CA THR A 411 27.77 -38.68 7.34
C THR A 411 28.78 -37.61 7.77
N ALA A 412 29.15 -37.60 9.05
CA ALA A 412 30.21 -36.72 9.57
C ALA A 412 31.57 -36.95 8.89
N ALA A 413 31.81 -38.16 8.38
CA ALA A 413 33.00 -38.53 7.61
C ALA A 413 32.92 -38.14 6.12
N LEU A 414 31.85 -37.42 5.72
CA LEU A 414 31.57 -37.03 4.33
C LEU A 414 31.39 -38.21 3.38
N THR A 415 30.91 -39.34 3.89
CA THR A 415 30.46 -40.47 3.08
C THR A 415 28.98 -40.27 2.74
N GLU A 416 28.63 -40.43 1.46
CA GLU A 416 27.23 -40.39 1.02
C GLU A 416 26.44 -41.49 1.73
N ILE A 417 25.31 -41.13 2.33
CA ILE A 417 24.40 -42.08 2.95
C ILE A 417 23.48 -42.60 1.86
N ARG A 418 23.61 -43.88 1.53
CA ARG A 418 22.69 -44.58 0.65
C ARG A 418 21.97 -45.66 1.44
N ASP A 419 20.66 -45.70 1.32
CA ASP A 419 19.87 -46.86 1.70
C ASP A 419 19.29 -47.48 0.44
N LEU A 420 19.80 -48.66 0.11
CA LEU A 420 19.30 -49.47 -1.01
C LEU A 420 18.51 -50.69 -0.51
N SER A 421 18.33 -50.82 0.81
CA SER A 421 18.00 -52.10 1.46
C SER A 421 16.57 -52.22 1.95
N ASP A 422 15.88 -51.11 2.25
CA ASP A 422 14.58 -51.13 2.94
C ASP A 422 13.38 -50.69 2.08
N GLY A 423 13.60 -50.25 0.84
CA GLY A 423 12.53 -49.80 -0.06
C GLY A 423 11.92 -48.43 0.27
N ASN A 424 12.41 -47.71 1.29
CA ASN A 424 11.97 -46.34 1.62
C ASN A 424 12.57 -45.26 0.69
N GLY A 425 13.34 -45.69 -0.31
CA GLY A 425 13.93 -44.85 -1.33
C GLY A 425 15.26 -44.24 -0.89
N ASP A 426 16.23 -44.29 -1.79
CA ASP A 426 17.58 -43.70 -1.66
C ASP A 426 17.52 -42.32 -0.98
N TYR A 427 18.34 -42.08 0.06
CA TYR A 427 18.45 -40.78 0.76
C TYR A 427 18.99 -39.64 -0.14
N ARG A 428 19.20 -39.95 -1.42
CA ARG A 428 19.48 -39.06 -2.54
C ARG A 428 18.25 -38.84 -3.41
N THR A 429 18.05 -37.60 -3.84
CA THR A 429 17.16 -37.27 -4.97
C THR A 429 18.00 -36.72 -6.12
N GLN A 430 17.68 -37.10 -7.35
CA GLN A 430 18.46 -36.70 -8.53
C GLN A 430 17.57 -36.17 -9.65
N LEU A 431 18.04 -35.10 -10.31
CA LEU A 431 17.56 -34.63 -11.59
C LEU A 431 18.64 -34.94 -12.63
N ASN A 432 18.33 -35.75 -13.64
CA ASN A 432 19.22 -35.94 -14.79
C ASN A 432 19.12 -34.72 -15.70
N ILE A 433 20.26 -34.20 -16.11
CA ILE A 433 20.40 -33.03 -16.97
C ILE A 433 20.86 -33.50 -18.35
N THR A 434 20.20 -33.00 -19.39
CA THR A 434 20.66 -33.17 -20.78
C THR A 434 21.39 -31.91 -21.25
N ALA A 435 22.29 -32.04 -22.22
CA ALA A 435 22.89 -30.88 -22.87
C ALA A 435 21.79 -30.01 -23.50
N GLY A 436 21.90 -28.69 -23.32
CA GLY A 436 20.89 -27.70 -23.73
C GLY A 436 19.72 -27.52 -22.76
N MET A 437 19.67 -28.23 -21.62
CA MET A 437 18.60 -28.08 -20.65
C MET A 437 18.65 -26.70 -19.96
N ALA A 438 17.50 -26.04 -19.86
CA ALA A 438 17.32 -24.75 -19.21
C ALA A 438 15.97 -24.69 -18.48
N ASN A 439 15.92 -23.94 -17.39
CA ASN A 439 14.79 -23.80 -16.46
C ASN A 439 14.21 -25.13 -15.94
N ALA A 440 15.06 -26.14 -15.70
CA ALA A 440 14.61 -27.44 -15.19
C ALA A 440 14.77 -27.49 -13.65
N PRO A 441 13.67 -27.64 -12.88
CA PRO A 441 13.73 -27.67 -11.43
C PRO A 441 14.04 -29.08 -10.89
N LEU A 442 14.98 -29.17 -9.95
CA LEU A 442 15.06 -30.25 -8.97
C LEU A 442 14.21 -29.82 -7.76
N SER A 443 13.27 -30.68 -7.35
CA SER A 443 12.49 -30.48 -6.13
C SER A 443 12.51 -31.76 -5.28
N VAL A 444 12.86 -31.59 -4.02
CA VAL A 444 12.88 -32.61 -2.98
C VAL A 444 11.95 -32.15 -1.89
N LEU A 445 10.90 -32.91 -1.63
CA LEU A 445 9.89 -32.56 -0.64
C LEU A 445 9.85 -33.62 0.45
N ASP A 446 9.93 -33.17 1.69
CA ASP A 446 9.73 -33.94 2.91
C ASP A 446 10.57 -35.23 2.98
N LYS A 447 11.80 -35.15 2.44
CA LYS A 447 12.70 -36.29 2.39
C LYS A 447 13.17 -36.61 3.81
N PRO A 448 13.02 -37.85 4.30
CA PRO A 448 13.48 -38.23 5.63
C PRO A 448 14.98 -38.01 5.79
N LEU A 449 15.39 -37.47 6.92
CA LEU A 449 16.79 -37.37 7.30
C LEU A 449 17.25 -38.71 7.89
N ALA A 450 18.31 -39.28 7.34
CA ALA A 450 18.93 -40.47 7.87
C ALA A 450 19.40 -40.21 9.31
N PRO A 451 19.31 -41.18 10.23
CA PRO A 451 19.77 -41.02 11.61
C PRO A 451 21.25 -40.62 11.72
N THR A 452 22.06 -41.00 10.73
CA THR A 452 23.50 -40.70 10.65
C THR A 452 23.82 -39.47 9.80
N CYS A 453 22.80 -38.75 9.30
CA CYS A 453 22.98 -37.54 8.51
C CYS A 453 23.64 -36.45 9.36
N ALA A 454 24.84 -36.05 8.96
CA ALA A 454 25.54 -34.87 9.49
C ALA A 454 25.43 -33.66 8.57
N PHE A 455 25.21 -33.87 7.27
CA PHE A 455 25.04 -32.79 6.28
C PHE A 455 24.06 -33.16 5.17
N VAL A 456 23.38 -32.16 4.62
CA VAL A 456 22.68 -32.22 3.33
C VAL A 456 23.50 -31.42 2.31
N ASP A 457 23.91 -32.08 1.22
CA ASP A 457 24.66 -31.46 0.13
C ASP A 457 23.77 -31.30 -1.11
N LEU A 458 23.87 -30.13 -1.77
CA LEU A 458 23.46 -29.98 -3.16
C LEU A 458 24.70 -30.06 -4.06
N TYR A 459 24.62 -30.95 -5.04
CA TYR A 459 25.76 -31.38 -5.82
C TYR A 459 25.43 -31.45 -7.30
N SER A 460 26.34 -30.98 -8.14
CA SER A 460 26.27 -31.16 -9.58
C SER A 460 27.32 -32.18 -10.01
N ASP A 461 26.94 -33.13 -10.86
CA ASP A 461 27.83 -34.15 -11.41
C ASP A 461 27.70 -34.20 -12.93
N MET A 462 28.76 -33.82 -13.64
CA MET A 462 28.80 -33.88 -15.11
C MET A 462 29.24 -35.25 -15.63
N GLY A 463 29.67 -36.17 -14.76
CA GLY A 463 30.25 -37.45 -15.14
C GLY A 463 31.76 -37.36 -15.43
N SER A 464 32.48 -38.45 -15.17
CA SER A 464 33.93 -38.51 -15.37
C SER A 464 34.31 -38.34 -16.85
N GLY A 465 35.25 -37.44 -17.13
CA GLY A 465 35.76 -37.18 -18.49
C GLY A 465 34.91 -36.24 -19.34
N VAL A 466 33.80 -35.74 -18.81
CA VAL A 466 32.96 -34.74 -19.47
C VAL A 466 33.49 -33.34 -19.14
N THR A 467 33.51 -32.45 -20.14
CA THR A 467 33.91 -31.04 -19.98
C THR A 467 32.73 -30.18 -20.39
N GLY A 468 32.29 -29.32 -19.48
CA GLY A 468 31.17 -28.41 -19.74
C GLY A 468 30.88 -27.50 -18.56
N THR A 469 29.68 -26.94 -18.59
CA THR A 469 29.15 -25.93 -17.70
C THR A 469 27.70 -26.26 -17.33
N ILE A 470 27.43 -26.35 -16.03
CA ILE A 470 26.07 -26.36 -15.48
C ILE A 470 25.91 -25.07 -14.65
N ARG A 471 24.91 -24.26 -14.98
CA ARG A 471 24.50 -23.08 -14.21
C ARG A 471 23.22 -23.38 -13.45
N ILE A 472 23.23 -23.05 -12.16
CA ILE A 472 22.17 -23.33 -11.21
C ILE A 472 21.73 -22.00 -10.61
N LYS A 473 20.43 -21.79 -10.50
CA LYS A 473 19.82 -20.66 -9.81
C LYS A 473 18.79 -21.15 -8.79
N GLU A 474 18.39 -20.24 -7.92
CA GLU A 474 17.28 -20.47 -6.97
C GLU A 474 17.49 -21.73 -6.12
N ASP A 475 18.72 -21.97 -5.64
CA ASP A 475 19.01 -23.10 -4.76
C ASP A 475 18.56 -22.83 -3.33
N TRP A 476 17.90 -23.82 -2.71
CA TRP A 476 17.36 -23.70 -1.37
C TRP A 476 17.31 -25.05 -0.64
N VAL A 477 17.36 -25.00 0.69
CA VAL A 477 17.12 -26.13 1.61
C VAL A 477 16.32 -25.62 2.82
N SER A 478 15.25 -26.32 3.19
CA SER A 478 14.41 -25.97 4.34
C SER A 478 14.19 -27.15 5.30
N ALA A 479 13.87 -26.81 6.55
CA ALA A 479 13.68 -27.74 7.64
C ALA A 479 12.20 -28.03 7.93
N GLY A 480 11.79 -29.30 7.82
CA GLY A 480 10.49 -29.81 8.30
C GLY A 480 9.36 -29.93 7.26
N ALA A 481 8.52 -30.96 7.45
CA ALA A 481 7.36 -31.33 6.62
C ALA A 481 6.08 -30.51 6.86
N LYS A 482 6.20 -29.23 7.20
CA LYS A 482 5.04 -28.34 7.19
C LYS A 482 5.00 -27.61 5.86
N ARG A 483 4.14 -28.12 4.97
CA ARG A 483 3.45 -27.48 3.84
C ARG A 483 4.10 -26.16 3.41
N PHE A 484 4.67 -26.12 2.19
CA PHE A 484 5.16 -24.92 1.48
C PHE A 484 4.68 -23.59 2.07
N ALA A 485 5.38 -23.17 3.12
CA ALA A 485 5.55 -21.81 3.53
C ALA A 485 7.06 -21.65 3.35
N PHE A 486 7.49 -21.10 2.21
CA PHE A 486 8.80 -20.47 2.23
C PHE A 486 8.67 -19.40 3.32
N PRO A 487 9.39 -19.47 4.46
CA PRO A 487 9.65 -18.22 5.13
C PRO A 487 10.39 -17.38 4.09
N THR A 488 9.73 -16.32 3.63
CA THR A 488 10.35 -15.19 2.97
C THR A 488 11.68 -14.97 3.69
N PRO A 489 12.83 -15.22 3.04
CA PRO A 489 14.13 -15.09 3.70
C PRO A 489 14.18 -13.75 4.41
N ASP A 490 14.73 -13.66 5.62
CA ASP A 490 14.66 -12.43 6.44
C ASP A 490 15.18 -11.18 5.70
N PHE A 491 16.07 -11.35 4.71
CA PHE A 491 16.49 -10.23 3.87
C PHE A 491 15.35 -9.65 3.00
N MET A 492 14.35 -10.45 2.63
CA MET A 492 13.13 -10.06 1.90
C MET A 492 12.03 -9.47 2.80
N THR A 493 12.19 -9.51 4.13
CA THR A 493 11.34 -8.78 5.10
C THR A 493 12.07 -7.62 5.77
N SER A 494 13.33 -7.36 5.38
CA SER A 494 14.27 -6.49 6.12
C SER A 494 13.98 -4.98 6.13
N GLY A 495 12.78 -4.54 5.72
CA GLY A 495 12.47 -3.10 5.64
C GLY A 495 13.30 -2.36 4.59
N ARG A 496 14.00 -3.07 3.71
CA ARG A 496 14.88 -2.46 2.70
C ARG A 496 14.05 -1.71 1.68
N VAL A 497 14.42 -0.45 1.45
CA VAL A 497 13.86 0.40 0.40
C VAL A 497 14.71 0.30 -0.85
N CYS A 498 14.08 0.15 -2.02
CA CYS A 498 14.74 0.20 -3.32
C CYS A 498 14.01 1.17 -4.25
N HIS A 499 14.77 1.99 -4.98
CA HIS A 499 14.23 2.91 -5.97
C HIS A 499 14.33 2.34 -7.38
N VAL A 500 13.24 2.45 -8.12
CA VAL A 500 13.15 2.05 -9.53
C VAL A 500 12.82 3.26 -10.37
N SER A 501 13.49 3.40 -11.51
CA SER A 501 13.29 4.50 -12.47
C SER A 501 13.35 3.97 -13.90
N PRO A 502 12.62 4.56 -14.87
CA PRO A 502 12.74 4.16 -16.28
C PRO A 502 14.16 4.39 -16.83
N THR A 503 14.92 5.32 -16.22
CA THR A 503 16.31 5.64 -16.58
C THR A 503 17.34 4.93 -15.71
N GLY A 504 16.91 4.06 -14.80
CA GLY A 504 17.81 3.28 -13.94
C GLY A 504 18.62 2.24 -14.72
N THR A 505 19.47 1.48 -14.03
CA THR A 505 20.21 0.37 -14.64
C THR A 505 20.20 -0.87 -13.74
N LEU A 506 20.28 -2.07 -14.33
CA LEU A 506 20.26 -3.34 -13.57
C LEU A 506 21.41 -3.45 -12.55
N GLY A 507 22.56 -2.84 -12.86
CA GLY A 507 23.75 -2.83 -11.99
C GLY A 507 23.72 -1.76 -10.89
N ALA A 508 22.73 -0.88 -10.87
CA ALA A 508 22.65 0.19 -9.89
C ALA A 508 22.37 -0.33 -8.46
N ALA A 509 22.69 0.48 -7.46
CA ALA A 509 22.58 0.11 -6.05
C ALA A 509 21.13 0.04 -5.53
N GLY A 510 20.16 0.58 -6.29
CA GLY A 510 18.77 0.68 -5.86
C GLY A 510 18.50 1.86 -4.92
N THR A 511 19.40 2.85 -4.88
CA THR A 511 19.20 4.09 -4.11
C THR A 511 18.51 5.13 -5.00
N ALA A 512 17.95 6.20 -4.40
CA ALA A 512 17.33 7.28 -5.19
C ALA A 512 18.29 7.91 -6.22
N ALA A 513 19.57 8.04 -5.88
CA ALA A 513 20.60 8.59 -6.77
C ALA A 513 21.13 7.58 -7.81
N ALA A 514 20.94 6.28 -7.56
CA ALA A 514 21.33 5.20 -8.46
C ALA A 514 20.23 4.13 -8.50
N PRO A 515 19.06 4.45 -9.10
CA PRO A 515 17.91 3.57 -9.12
C PRO A 515 18.12 2.40 -10.07
N VAL A 516 17.49 1.26 -9.79
CA VAL A 516 17.40 0.14 -10.73
C VAL A 516 16.29 0.41 -11.75
N ASN A 517 16.20 -0.37 -12.83
CA ASN A 517 15.19 -0.18 -13.88
C ASN A 517 14.12 -1.28 -13.98
N THR A 518 14.12 -2.25 -13.06
CA THR A 518 13.12 -3.34 -13.04
C THR A 518 12.67 -3.67 -11.62
N LEU A 519 11.40 -4.09 -11.46
CA LEU A 519 10.89 -4.59 -10.18
C LEU A 519 11.58 -5.89 -9.77
N ARG A 520 11.84 -6.79 -10.72
CA ARG A 520 12.56 -8.04 -10.46
C ARG A 520 13.91 -7.78 -9.82
N ARG A 521 14.66 -6.80 -10.32
CA ARG A 521 15.94 -6.42 -9.71
C ARG A 521 15.75 -5.85 -8.32
N ALA A 522 14.77 -4.98 -8.11
CA ALA A 522 14.46 -4.43 -6.79
C ALA A 522 14.12 -5.54 -5.77
N MET A 523 13.22 -6.47 -6.10
CA MET A 523 12.87 -7.61 -5.26
C MET A 523 14.08 -8.53 -5.00
N ALA A 524 14.93 -8.78 -6.00
CA ALA A 524 16.16 -9.56 -5.83
C ALA A 524 17.14 -8.94 -4.81
N THR A 525 17.02 -7.65 -4.50
CA THR A 525 17.81 -7.02 -3.43
C THR A 525 17.26 -7.29 -2.02
N GLY A 526 16.10 -7.95 -1.90
CA GLY A 526 15.36 -8.09 -0.64
C GLY A 526 14.50 -6.88 -0.29
N ALA A 527 14.18 -6.03 -1.28
CA ALA A 527 13.38 -4.84 -1.00
C ALA A 527 11.96 -5.24 -0.59
N SER A 528 11.56 -4.84 0.61
CA SER A 528 10.16 -4.92 1.07
C SER A 528 9.38 -3.65 0.71
N THR A 529 10.08 -2.54 0.41
CA THR A 529 9.49 -1.30 -0.08
C THR A 529 10.17 -0.88 -1.37
N ILE A 530 9.40 -0.67 -2.42
CA ILE A 530 9.90 -0.29 -3.73
C ILE A 530 9.26 1.04 -4.12
N ILE A 531 10.11 2.05 -4.35
CA ILE A 531 9.69 3.41 -4.70
C ILE A 531 9.87 3.62 -6.20
N LEU A 532 8.79 3.92 -6.91
CA LEU A 532 8.79 4.17 -8.35
C LEU A 532 8.95 5.66 -8.63
N ALA A 533 9.99 6.04 -9.36
CA ALA A 533 10.13 7.38 -9.91
C ALA A 533 9.07 7.66 -11.00
N ASP A 534 8.93 8.92 -11.37
CA ASP A 534 8.04 9.34 -12.44
C ASP A 534 8.46 8.75 -13.81
N GLY A 535 7.46 8.52 -14.67
CA GLY A 535 7.68 8.12 -16.07
C GLY A 535 6.97 6.83 -16.48
N VAL A 536 7.21 6.43 -17.73
CA VAL A 536 6.57 5.26 -18.37
C VAL A 536 7.52 4.08 -18.36
N TYR A 537 7.09 2.99 -17.73
CA TYR A 537 7.81 1.73 -17.63
C TYR A 537 7.22 0.71 -18.60
N ALA A 538 8.06 -0.10 -19.23
CA ALA A 538 7.59 -1.27 -19.97
C ALA A 538 7.10 -2.34 -18.97
N ALA A 539 5.90 -2.87 -19.17
CA ALA A 539 5.32 -3.88 -18.26
C ALA A 539 6.21 -5.10 -18.04
N ALA A 540 6.95 -5.55 -19.06
CA ALA A 540 7.90 -6.66 -18.95
C ALA A 540 9.00 -6.43 -17.90
N ASN A 541 9.37 -5.17 -17.64
CA ASN A 541 10.35 -4.80 -16.62
C ASN A 541 9.73 -4.67 -15.22
N MET A 542 8.41 -4.59 -15.16
CA MET A 542 7.64 -4.33 -13.95
C MET A 542 6.78 -5.51 -13.54
N LEU A 543 7.08 -6.71 -14.04
CA LEU A 543 6.40 -7.92 -13.62
C LEU A 543 6.73 -8.23 -12.15
N ILE A 544 5.69 -8.32 -11.33
CA ILE A 544 5.79 -8.76 -9.93
C ILE A 544 5.77 -10.29 -9.91
N ASP A 545 6.88 -10.89 -9.51
CA ASP A 545 7.06 -12.34 -9.44
C ASP A 545 6.76 -12.82 -8.01
N GLY A 546 5.65 -13.52 -7.84
CA GLY A 546 5.21 -14.06 -6.54
C GLY A 546 6.21 -15.01 -5.88
N ASN A 547 7.23 -15.50 -6.58
CA ASN A 547 8.27 -16.32 -5.96
C ASN A 547 9.33 -15.50 -5.22
N MET A 548 9.39 -14.19 -5.48
CA MET A 548 10.45 -13.29 -5.04
C MET A 548 10.05 -12.39 -3.87
N PHE A 549 8.92 -12.63 -3.22
CA PHE A 549 8.54 -11.89 -2.01
C PHE A 549 7.58 -12.69 -1.14
N GLY A 550 7.38 -12.21 0.09
CA GLY A 550 6.19 -12.54 0.90
C GLY A 550 5.40 -11.31 1.35
N GLY A 551 5.96 -10.12 1.19
CA GLY A 551 5.28 -8.84 1.38
C GLY A 551 6.06 -7.75 0.67
N ILE A 552 5.43 -6.98 -0.22
CA ILE A 552 6.04 -5.78 -0.79
C ILE A 552 5.07 -4.60 -0.76
N ASP A 553 5.61 -3.42 -0.50
CA ASP A 553 4.94 -2.13 -0.68
C ASP A 553 5.49 -1.47 -1.94
N LEU A 554 4.65 -1.28 -2.95
CA LEU A 554 4.99 -0.62 -4.20
C LEU A 554 4.41 0.79 -4.22
N ILE A 555 5.26 1.81 -4.14
CA ILE A 555 4.84 3.18 -3.84
C ILE A 555 5.33 4.13 -4.92
N ALA A 556 4.46 4.96 -5.48
CA ALA A 556 4.89 6.09 -6.30
C ALA A 556 5.71 7.09 -5.47
N ALA A 557 6.83 7.56 -6.00
CA ALA A 557 7.60 8.64 -5.37
C ALA A 557 6.71 9.90 -5.19
N PRO A 558 6.94 10.74 -4.16
CA PRO A 558 6.14 11.94 -3.94
C PRO A 558 6.04 12.82 -5.19
N GLY A 559 4.81 13.08 -5.65
CA GLY A 559 4.53 13.88 -6.85
C GLY A 559 4.76 13.17 -8.19
N ALA A 560 5.19 11.90 -8.19
CA ALA A 560 5.33 11.09 -9.39
C ALA A 560 4.00 10.44 -9.80
N MET A 561 3.85 10.17 -11.10
CA MET A 561 2.74 9.40 -11.68
C MET A 561 3.31 8.26 -12.53
N PRO A 562 3.90 7.23 -11.90
CA PRO A 562 4.47 6.10 -12.64
C PRO A 562 3.37 5.38 -13.45
N ILE A 563 3.64 5.18 -14.74
CA ILE A 563 2.77 4.44 -15.67
C ILE A 563 3.49 3.17 -16.10
N ILE A 564 2.92 2.01 -15.78
CA ILE A 564 3.42 0.72 -16.24
C ILE A 564 2.59 0.31 -17.46
N ARG A 565 3.22 0.36 -18.63
CA ARG A 565 2.53 0.19 -19.93
C ARG A 565 2.95 -1.11 -20.61
N GLY A 566 1.98 -1.96 -20.90
CA GLY A 566 2.17 -3.18 -21.70
C GLY A 566 1.46 -3.11 -23.04
N GLY A 567 1.02 -4.28 -23.52
CA GLY A 567 0.39 -4.42 -24.83
C GLY A 567 1.34 -4.31 -26.03
N ASP A 568 0.88 -4.78 -27.19
CA ASP A 568 1.56 -4.59 -28.47
C ASP A 568 1.18 -3.21 -29.05
N ILE A 569 2.15 -2.47 -29.60
CA ILE A 569 1.87 -1.25 -30.36
C ILE A 569 1.77 -1.57 -31.85
N VAL A 570 0.63 -1.23 -32.45
CA VAL A 570 0.33 -1.42 -33.86
C VAL A 570 0.30 -0.05 -34.54
N THR A 571 1.11 0.10 -35.59
CA THR A 571 1.25 1.33 -36.39
C THR A 571 1.31 0.97 -37.88
N GLY A 572 1.41 1.95 -38.76
CA GLY A 572 1.54 1.71 -40.21
C GLY A 572 0.25 1.21 -40.84
N PHE A 573 -0.89 1.72 -40.38
CA PHE A 573 -2.19 1.38 -40.93
C PHE A 573 -2.33 1.86 -42.38
N THR A 574 -2.94 1.02 -43.22
CA THR A 574 -3.26 1.33 -44.61
C THR A 574 -4.75 1.14 -44.85
N ALA A 575 -5.34 1.95 -45.74
CA ALA A 575 -6.74 1.78 -46.13
C ALA A 575 -6.98 0.38 -46.75
N VAL A 576 -8.09 -0.26 -46.38
CA VAL A 576 -8.49 -1.53 -46.99
C VAL A 576 -9.10 -1.27 -48.38
N PRO A 577 -8.61 -1.92 -49.44
CA PRO A 577 -9.16 -1.72 -50.79
C PRO A 577 -10.68 -1.98 -50.85
N GLY A 578 -11.41 -1.04 -51.44
CA GLY A 578 -12.87 -1.13 -51.56
C GLY A 578 -13.66 -0.73 -50.31
N ARG A 579 -12.99 -0.27 -49.26
CA ARG A 579 -13.60 0.27 -48.03
C ARG A 579 -13.34 1.76 -47.93
N THR A 580 -14.24 2.48 -47.27
CA THR A 580 -14.08 3.93 -47.06
C THR A 580 -13.64 4.27 -45.65
N ASP A 581 -13.93 3.39 -44.68
CA ASP A 581 -13.77 3.68 -43.27
C ASP A 581 -12.97 2.60 -42.52
N VAL A 582 -12.41 1.60 -43.23
CA VAL A 582 -11.65 0.50 -42.61
C VAL A 582 -10.19 0.54 -43.01
N TYR A 583 -9.33 0.38 -42.00
CA TYR A 583 -7.88 0.40 -42.10
C TYR A 583 -7.30 -0.87 -41.50
N GLN A 584 -6.16 -1.30 -42.01
CA GLN A 584 -5.50 -2.54 -41.60
C GLN A 584 -4.02 -2.35 -41.27
N ALA A 585 -3.52 -3.12 -40.32
CA ALA A 585 -2.10 -3.23 -40.01
C ALA A 585 -1.76 -4.66 -39.57
N ALA A 586 -0.50 -5.07 -39.74
CA ALA A 586 -0.05 -6.40 -39.32
C ALA A 586 -0.09 -6.52 -37.79
N LEU A 587 -0.64 -7.64 -37.31
CA LEU A 587 -0.65 -8.03 -35.91
C LEU A 587 -0.63 -9.56 -35.81
N ALA A 588 0.54 -10.12 -35.51
CA ALA A 588 0.75 -11.57 -35.54
C ALA A 588 -0.16 -12.35 -34.59
N THR A 589 -0.39 -11.81 -33.38
CA THR A 589 -1.18 -12.47 -32.33
C THR A 589 -2.55 -11.82 -32.25
N ALA A 590 -3.63 -12.61 -32.27
CA ALA A 590 -4.99 -12.09 -32.07
C ALA A 590 -5.09 -11.31 -30.75
N PRO A 591 -5.80 -10.18 -30.68
CA PRO A 591 -6.11 -9.53 -29.39
C PRO A 591 -6.71 -10.53 -28.40
N ALA A 592 -6.41 -10.36 -27.11
CA ALA A 592 -7.04 -11.19 -26.08
C ALA A 592 -8.56 -10.94 -26.11
N MET A 593 -9.33 -12.02 -26.03
CA MET A 593 -10.78 -11.98 -26.03
C MET A 593 -11.26 -12.91 -24.92
N HIS A 594 -12.23 -12.46 -24.12
CA HIS A 594 -12.84 -13.32 -23.11
C HIS A 594 -13.47 -14.58 -23.74
N HIS A 595 -14.05 -14.44 -24.95
CA HIS A 595 -14.73 -15.55 -25.61
C HIS A 595 -14.42 -15.58 -27.11
N ALA A 596 -13.97 -16.73 -27.62
CA ALA A 596 -13.52 -16.87 -29.01
C ALA A 596 -14.66 -16.81 -30.05
N SER A 597 -15.86 -17.29 -29.69
CA SER A 597 -17.02 -17.31 -30.60
C SER A 597 -17.85 -16.03 -30.57
N THR A 598 -17.66 -15.19 -29.56
CA THR A 598 -18.29 -13.87 -29.41
C THR A 598 -17.16 -12.93 -29.04
N PRO A 599 -16.48 -12.31 -30.02
CA PRO A 599 -15.29 -11.50 -29.74
C PRO A 599 -15.68 -10.35 -28.79
N ARG A 600 -15.13 -10.40 -27.58
CA ARG A 600 -15.31 -9.44 -26.48
C ARG A 600 -13.98 -8.77 -26.18
N GLY A 601 -14.00 -7.47 -25.89
CA GLY A 601 -12.81 -6.73 -25.47
C GLY A 601 -12.44 -5.52 -26.32
N PHE A 602 -11.28 -4.94 -25.99
CA PHE A 602 -10.88 -3.62 -26.46
C PHE A 602 -9.47 -3.62 -27.04
N VAL A 603 -9.28 -2.83 -28.10
CA VAL A 603 -7.97 -2.26 -28.47
C VAL A 603 -8.07 -0.75 -28.39
N TRP A 604 -6.94 -0.05 -28.28
CA TRP A 604 -6.93 1.34 -27.80
C TRP A 604 -6.14 2.25 -28.71
N LEU A 605 -6.77 3.31 -29.22
CA LEU A 605 -6.02 4.42 -29.80
C LEU A 605 -5.45 5.28 -28.67
N ILE A 606 -4.13 5.30 -28.57
CA ILE A 606 -3.42 5.95 -27.46
C ILE A 606 -3.44 7.48 -27.61
N GLY A 607 -3.60 8.16 -26.49
CA GLY A 607 -3.53 9.63 -26.40
C GLY A 607 -4.75 10.39 -26.95
N VAL A 608 -5.77 9.70 -27.47
CA VAL A 608 -7.06 10.31 -27.83
C VAL A 608 -8.06 10.04 -26.71
N PRO A 609 -8.51 11.06 -25.96
CA PRO A 609 -9.40 10.85 -24.83
C PRO A 609 -10.80 10.42 -25.30
N TRP A 610 -11.48 9.62 -24.49
CA TRP A 610 -12.81 9.12 -24.78
C TRP A 610 -13.84 9.59 -23.75
N SER A 611 -15.00 10.00 -24.29
CA SER A 611 -16.21 10.37 -23.56
C SER A 611 -15.97 11.51 -22.56
N GLU A 612 -16.19 12.74 -23.02
CA GLU A 612 -16.15 13.92 -22.18
C GLU A 612 -17.13 13.79 -21.00
N ILE A 613 -16.66 14.20 -19.82
CA ILE A 613 -17.48 14.28 -18.61
C ILE A 613 -18.09 15.68 -18.56
N SER A 614 -19.34 15.76 -19.02
CA SER A 614 -20.13 16.98 -19.01
C SER A 614 -20.29 17.51 -17.57
N ALA A 615 -20.61 18.80 -17.43
CA ALA A 615 -20.86 19.40 -16.11
C ALA A 615 -22.03 18.72 -15.37
N ALA A 616 -23.03 18.22 -16.10
CA ALA A 616 -24.19 17.53 -15.52
C ALA A 616 -23.88 16.08 -15.10
N ASP A 617 -22.98 15.42 -15.82
CA ASP A 617 -22.57 14.04 -15.54
C ASP A 617 -21.45 13.96 -14.50
N ARG A 618 -20.79 15.08 -14.20
CA ARG A 618 -19.67 15.12 -13.27
C ARG A 618 -20.09 14.64 -11.88
N ARG A 619 -19.26 13.76 -11.31
CA ARG A 619 -19.36 13.24 -9.95
C ARG A 619 -18.05 13.43 -9.21
N THR A 620 -18.08 13.33 -7.88
CA THR A 620 -16.85 13.41 -7.07
C THR A 620 -15.90 12.28 -7.41
N GLN A 621 -16.42 11.08 -7.70
CA GLN A 621 -15.69 9.87 -8.07
C GLN A 621 -14.95 9.97 -9.42
N HIS A 622 -15.24 10.99 -10.24
CA HIS A 622 -14.43 11.29 -11.42
C HIS A 622 -13.07 11.90 -11.08
N HIS A 623 -12.83 12.27 -9.81
CA HIS A 623 -11.55 12.80 -9.31
C HIS A 623 -11.00 13.95 -10.17
N GLY A 624 -11.89 14.82 -10.66
CA GLY A 624 -11.54 15.97 -11.48
C GLY A 624 -11.26 15.69 -12.96
N ARG A 625 -11.38 14.44 -13.43
CA ARG A 625 -11.17 14.07 -14.84
C ARG A 625 -12.08 14.89 -15.77
N SER A 626 -11.57 15.20 -16.96
CA SER A 626 -12.35 15.81 -18.04
C SER A 626 -12.99 14.77 -18.95
N HIS A 627 -12.46 13.55 -18.97
CA HIS A 627 -12.91 12.45 -19.81
C HIS A 627 -12.90 11.15 -19.00
N ARG A 628 -13.77 10.21 -19.35
CA ARG A 628 -13.87 8.92 -18.64
C ARG A 628 -12.63 8.05 -18.84
N CYS A 629 -11.98 8.15 -19.99
CA CYS A 629 -10.73 7.45 -20.29
C CYS A 629 -9.76 8.37 -21.05
N PRO A 630 -8.44 8.34 -20.76
CA PRO A 630 -7.44 9.08 -21.54
C PRO A 630 -7.15 8.46 -22.92
N HIS A 631 -7.75 7.32 -23.24
CA HIS A 631 -7.55 6.58 -24.47
C HIS A 631 -8.88 6.20 -25.12
N MET A 632 -8.89 6.07 -26.44
CA MET A 632 -10.10 5.80 -27.22
C MET A 632 -10.24 4.29 -27.43
N PRO A 633 -11.28 3.65 -26.86
CA PRO A 633 -11.52 2.23 -27.05
C PRO A 633 -12.08 1.96 -28.44
N PHE A 634 -11.65 0.85 -29.02
CA PHE A 634 -12.25 0.21 -30.18
C PHE A 634 -12.97 -1.01 -29.63
N TYR A 635 -14.27 -1.10 -29.91
CA TYR A 635 -15.10 -2.20 -29.42
C TYR A 635 -14.93 -3.43 -30.32
N ALA A 636 -14.76 -4.61 -29.72
CA ALA A 636 -14.93 -5.87 -30.42
C ALA A 636 -16.40 -6.06 -30.85
N GLY A 637 -16.66 -7.06 -31.69
CA GLY A 637 -18.01 -7.42 -32.11
C GLY A 637 -18.13 -7.74 -33.60
N PRO A 638 -17.62 -6.89 -34.52
CA PRO A 638 -17.60 -7.22 -35.93
C PRO A 638 -16.85 -8.53 -36.21
N THR A 639 -17.42 -9.38 -37.04
CA THR A 639 -16.87 -10.71 -37.39
C THR A 639 -16.37 -10.77 -38.84
N SER A 640 -16.51 -9.67 -39.58
CA SER A 640 -16.09 -9.50 -40.97
C SER A 640 -15.82 -8.02 -41.29
N LEU A 641 -15.16 -7.75 -42.42
CA LEU A 641 -14.98 -6.38 -42.93
C LEU A 641 -16.31 -5.65 -43.18
N ASP A 642 -17.34 -6.35 -43.67
CA ASP A 642 -18.66 -5.75 -43.93
C ASP A 642 -19.32 -5.29 -42.64
N THR A 643 -19.31 -6.15 -41.62
CA THR A 643 -19.84 -5.78 -40.30
C THR A 643 -19.02 -4.70 -39.61
N LEU A 644 -17.72 -4.58 -39.93
CA LEU A 644 -16.84 -3.55 -39.36
C LEU A 644 -17.10 -2.18 -39.99
N GLU A 645 -17.21 -2.10 -41.32
CA GLU A 645 -17.57 -0.86 -42.04
C GLU A 645 -18.96 -0.36 -41.62
N ALA A 646 -19.90 -1.27 -41.38
CA ALA A 646 -21.27 -0.95 -40.98
C ALA A 646 -21.44 -0.70 -39.46
N ALA A 647 -20.43 -0.98 -38.64
CA ALA A 647 -20.53 -0.84 -37.19
C ALA A 647 -20.80 0.61 -36.81
N ALA A 648 -21.79 0.91 -35.95
CA ALA A 648 -22.07 2.29 -35.55
C ALA A 648 -21.00 2.88 -34.61
N ARG A 649 -20.35 2.02 -33.81
CA ARG A 649 -19.28 2.38 -32.88
C ARG A 649 -17.91 2.24 -33.56
N VAL A 650 -16.91 2.92 -33.01
CA VAL A 650 -15.51 2.69 -33.36
C VAL A 650 -15.16 1.27 -32.92
N SER A 651 -14.78 0.42 -33.87
CA SER A 651 -14.64 -1.01 -33.62
C SER A 651 -13.39 -1.60 -34.27
N TRP A 652 -13.04 -2.81 -33.87
CA TRP A 652 -11.96 -3.57 -34.47
C TRP A 652 -12.41 -4.98 -34.86
N TRP A 653 -11.67 -5.59 -35.79
CA TRP A 653 -11.77 -6.99 -36.17
C TRP A 653 -10.36 -7.53 -36.42
N TRP A 654 -10.10 -8.78 -36.09
CA TRP A 654 -8.81 -9.41 -36.37
C TRP A 654 -9.01 -10.67 -37.21
N SER A 655 -8.18 -10.83 -38.23
CA SER A 655 -8.20 -12.04 -39.05
C SER A 655 -6.82 -12.30 -39.66
N SER A 656 -6.37 -13.55 -39.58
CA SER A 656 -5.17 -14.04 -40.26
C SER A 656 -3.91 -13.17 -40.07
N GLY A 657 -3.66 -12.74 -38.83
CA GLY A 657 -2.47 -11.93 -38.51
C GLY A 657 -2.58 -10.45 -38.90
N VAL A 658 -3.79 -9.96 -39.18
CA VAL A 658 -4.08 -8.56 -39.53
C VAL A 658 -5.13 -8.00 -38.58
N LEU A 659 -4.84 -6.85 -38.00
CA LEU A 659 -5.80 -6.04 -37.24
C LEU A 659 -6.46 -5.04 -38.18
N TYR A 660 -7.79 -5.09 -38.24
CA TYR A 660 -8.64 -4.15 -38.94
C TYR A 660 -9.33 -3.26 -37.94
N VAL A 661 -9.40 -1.97 -38.22
CA VAL A 661 -10.08 -1.00 -37.39
C VAL A 661 -10.89 -0.03 -38.23
N ARG A 662 -11.98 0.47 -37.65
CA ARG A 662 -12.76 1.56 -38.23
C ARG A 662 -12.07 2.91 -37.94
N SER A 663 -12.15 3.90 -38.83
CA SER A 663 -11.56 5.21 -38.54
C SER A 663 -12.25 5.92 -37.37
N VAL A 664 -11.50 6.82 -36.72
CA VAL A 664 -12.02 7.67 -35.65
C VAL A 664 -12.20 9.07 -36.21
N PRO A 665 -13.39 9.69 -36.10
CA PRO A 665 -13.62 11.04 -36.61
C PRO A 665 -12.58 12.05 -36.08
N GLY A 666 -11.95 12.79 -37.00
CA GLY A 666 -10.94 13.80 -36.66
C GLY A 666 -9.53 13.25 -36.38
N VAL A 667 -9.32 11.94 -36.48
CA VAL A 667 -8.00 11.31 -36.38
C VAL A 667 -7.59 10.82 -37.75
N ASP A 668 -6.35 11.09 -38.19
CA ASP A 668 -5.80 10.48 -39.40
C ASP A 668 -5.44 9.01 -39.12
N PRO A 669 -6.18 8.05 -39.70
CA PRO A 669 -5.96 6.63 -39.44
C PRO A 669 -4.61 6.13 -39.97
N LEU A 670 -3.94 6.84 -40.88
CA LEU A 670 -2.62 6.42 -41.38
C LEU A 670 -1.49 6.72 -40.38
N THR A 671 -1.72 7.62 -39.43
CA THR A 671 -0.73 8.05 -38.42
C THR A 671 -1.05 7.55 -37.02
N MET A 672 -2.20 6.89 -36.84
CA MET A 672 -2.66 6.43 -35.54
C MET A 672 -1.79 5.30 -34.98
N ALA A 673 -1.69 5.26 -33.65
CA ALA A 673 -1.04 4.18 -32.91
C ALA A 673 -2.07 3.46 -32.03
N VAL A 674 -2.28 2.18 -32.31
CA VAL A 674 -3.24 1.34 -31.57
C VAL A 674 -2.49 0.41 -30.64
N ARG A 675 -2.86 0.38 -29.36
CA ARG A 675 -2.38 -0.59 -28.37
C ARG A 675 -3.34 -1.76 -28.27
N VAL A 676 -2.78 -2.95 -28.37
CA VAL A 676 -3.49 -4.22 -28.13
C VAL A 676 -3.07 -4.73 -26.76
N PRO A 677 -3.97 -4.77 -25.76
CA PRO A 677 -3.63 -5.22 -24.41
C PRO A 677 -2.97 -6.60 -24.36
N ARG A 678 -1.95 -6.77 -23.50
CA ARG A 678 -1.20 -8.03 -23.33
C ARG A 678 -0.63 -8.20 -21.95
N GLY A 679 -0.81 -9.39 -21.40
CA GLY A 679 -0.13 -9.85 -20.19
C GLY A 679 -0.67 -9.26 -18.90
N ASP A 680 -0.07 -9.71 -17.81
CA ASP A 680 -0.47 -9.40 -16.45
C ASP A 680 0.69 -8.72 -15.73
N GLY A 681 0.38 -7.77 -14.86
CA GLY A 681 1.37 -7.06 -14.05
C GLY A 681 1.94 -7.87 -12.90
N ILE A 682 1.25 -8.96 -12.53
CA ILE A 682 1.61 -9.84 -11.42
C ILE A 682 1.51 -11.28 -11.91
N THR A 683 2.52 -12.09 -11.57
CA THR A 683 2.44 -13.55 -11.63
C THR A 683 2.58 -14.08 -10.21
N ASN A 684 1.47 -14.13 -9.48
CA ASN A 684 1.49 -14.67 -8.13
C ASN A 684 1.40 -16.20 -8.15
N ARG A 685 2.33 -16.87 -7.46
CA ARG A 685 2.33 -18.33 -7.31
C ARG A 685 2.25 -18.78 -5.85
N ARG A 686 2.14 -17.84 -4.90
CA ARG A 686 2.22 -18.13 -3.46
C ARG A 686 1.06 -17.50 -2.68
N GLN A 687 0.47 -18.31 -1.81
CA GLN A 687 -0.67 -17.98 -0.95
C GLN A 687 -0.39 -17.01 0.18
N GLN A 688 0.88 -16.83 0.52
CA GLN A 688 1.27 -16.04 1.71
C GLN A 688 1.63 -14.60 1.34
N ASN A 689 1.66 -14.31 0.04
CA ASN A 689 2.13 -13.04 -0.46
C ASN A 689 1.17 -11.92 -0.10
N LYS A 690 1.77 -10.80 0.33
CA LYS A 690 1.07 -9.54 0.56
C LYS A 690 1.58 -8.49 -0.42
N LEU A 691 0.68 -7.72 -0.99
CA LEU A 691 1.04 -6.61 -1.87
C LEU A 691 0.26 -5.37 -1.44
N SER A 692 1.00 -4.33 -1.03
CA SER A 692 0.44 -2.99 -0.93
C SER A 692 0.88 -2.18 -2.15
N ALA A 693 0.00 -1.38 -2.73
CA ALA A 693 0.36 -0.52 -3.85
C ALA A 693 -0.31 0.85 -3.76
N LEU A 694 0.45 1.92 -4.02
CA LEU A 694 -0.02 3.30 -3.87
C LEU A 694 0.34 4.18 -5.08
N GLY A 695 -0.69 4.73 -5.73
CA GLY A 695 -0.56 5.82 -6.70
C GLY A 695 0.06 5.44 -8.05
N ILE A 696 -0.20 4.22 -8.53
CA ILE A 696 0.42 3.66 -9.73
C ILE A 696 -0.63 3.42 -10.81
N THR A 697 -0.30 3.74 -12.06
CA THR A 697 -1.14 3.45 -13.21
C THR A 697 -0.59 2.27 -14.00
N TRP A 698 -1.45 1.34 -14.37
CA TRP A 698 -1.19 0.21 -15.24
C TRP A 698 -2.01 0.38 -16.52
N GLU A 699 -1.35 0.40 -17.66
CA GLU A 699 -1.98 0.57 -18.97
C GLU A 699 -1.74 -0.66 -19.86
N PHE A 700 -2.80 -1.13 -20.49
CA PHE A 700 -2.83 -2.22 -21.46
C PHE A 700 -2.36 -3.58 -20.92
N VAL A 701 -2.57 -3.78 -19.61
CA VAL A 701 -2.21 -4.97 -18.81
C VAL A 701 -3.21 -5.11 -17.66
N GLY A 702 -3.48 -6.35 -17.23
CA GLY A 702 -4.29 -6.63 -16.03
C GLY A 702 -3.43 -6.72 -14.78
N LEU A 703 -4.05 -6.66 -13.60
CA LEU A 703 -3.41 -6.97 -12.32
C LEU A 703 -4.03 -8.23 -11.71
N THR A 704 -3.32 -9.33 -11.86
CA THR A 704 -3.75 -10.65 -11.40
C THR A 704 -3.16 -10.96 -10.04
N CYS A 705 -3.91 -10.61 -8.98
CA CYS A 705 -3.53 -10.80 -7.58
C CYS A 705 -4.05 -12.13 -7.02
N ASP A 706 -4.42 -13.06 -7.90
CA ASP A 706 -5.03 -14.31 -7.52
C ASP A 706 -4.16 -15.08 -6.52
N ASN A 707 -4.83 -15.77 -5.60
CA ASN A 707 -4.21 -16.68 -4.64
C ASN A 707 -3.14 -15.96 -3.78
N MET A 708 -3.31 -14.67 -3.50
CA MET A 708 -2.50 -13.92 -2.53
C MET A 708 -3.13 -13.99 -1.14
N ALA A 709 -2.32 -13.81 -0.08
CA ALA A 709 -2.88 -13.73 1.27
C ALA A 709 -3.66 -12.44 1.45
N ARG A 710 -3.10 -11.33 0.96
CA ARG A 710 -3.70 -10.01 1.11
C ARG A 710 -3.24 -9.02 0.05
N TYR A 711 -4.13 -8.12 -0.35
CA TYR A 711 -3.76 -6.87 -1.01
C TYR A 711 -4.22 -5.63 -0.23
N ASP A 712 -3.53 -4.51 -0.41
CA ASP A 712 -3.95 -3.18 0.06
C ASP A 712 -3.61 -2.12 -1.01
N PHE A 713 -4.62 -1.69 -1.77
CA PHE A 713 -4.44 -0.78 -2.89
C PHE A 713 -5.02 0.59 -2.58
N GLU A 714 -4.29 1.63 -2.98
CA GLU A 714 -4.76 3.00 -2.87
C GLU A 714 -4.37 3.81 -4.11
N GLY A 715 -5.36 4.43 -4.76
CA GLY A 715 -5.13 5.25 -5.95
C GLY A 715 -4.53 4.49 -7.13
N ILE A 716 -4.79 3.18 -7.23
CA ILE A 716 -4.35 2.36 -8.37
C ILE A 716 -5.28 2.59 -9.55
N ASN A 717 -4.71 2.80 -10.74
CA ASN A 717 -5.45 2.95 -11.98
C ASN A 717 -5.08 1.79 -12.92
N VAL A 718 -6.06 1.03 -13.41
CA VAL A 718 -5.86 0.01 -14.44
C VAL A 718 -6.66 0.41 -15.67
N ILE A 719 -6.02 0.49 -16.83
CA ILE A 719 -6.66 0.93 -18.08
C ILE A 719 -6.38 -0.08 -19.17
N GLY A 720 -7.44 -0.67 -19.74
CA GLY A 720 -7.36 -1.52 -20.93
C GLY A 720 -6.80 -2.91 -20.65
N ALA A 721 -7.33 -3.66 -19.70
CA ALA A 721 -6.81 -4.99 -19.41
C ALA A 721 -7.22 -6.05 -20.48
N PRO A 722 -6.34 -7.04 -20.78
CA PRO A 722 -6.60 -8.06 -21.80
C PRO A 722 -7.70 -9.05 -21.40
N VAL A 723 -7.95 -9.24 -20.11
CA VAL A 723 -9.06 -10.04 -19.57
C VAL A 723 -9.69 -9.23 -18.44
N ASP A 724 -9.27 -9.45 -17.20
CA ASP A 724 -9.76 -8.73 -16.03
C ASP A 724 -8.82 -7.58 -15.65
N GLY A 725 -9.41 -6.52 -15.10
CA GLY A 725 -8.64 -5.35 -14.67
C GLY A 725 -7.90 -5.63 -13.37
N LEU A 726 -8.67 -5.86 -12.32
CA LEU A 726 -8.20 -6.42 -11.04
C LEU A 726 -8.79 -7.82 -10.93
N SER A 727 -7.97 -8.84 -11.14
CA SER A 727 -8.33 -10.22 -10.81
C SER A 727 -7.90 -10.50 -9.38
N LEU A 728 -8.89 -10.76 -8.53
CA LEU A 728 -8.75 -10.88 -7.09
C LEU A 728 -9.28 -12.24 -6.62
N ASP A 729 -9.02 -13.30 -7.38
CA ASP A 729 -9.50 -14.63 -7.04
C ASP A 729 -8.77 -15.17 -5.81
N TRP A 730 -9.51 -15.72 -4.84
CA TRP A 730 -8.93 -16.33 -3.63
C TRP A 730 -7.98 -15.42 -2.83
N VAL A 731 -8.22 -14.11 -2.82
CA VAL A 731 -7.50 -13.13 -2.00
C VAL A 731 -8.47 -12.29 -1.19
N SER A 732 -8.03 -11.80 -0.03
CA SER A 732 -8.77 -10.83 0.77
C SER A 732 -8.04 -9.49 0.78
N GLY A 733 -8.74 -8.36 0.78
CA GLY A 733 -8.04 -7.09 0.74
C GLY A 733 -8.93 -5.87 0.72
N THR A 734 -8.28 -4.72 0.59
CA THR A 734 -8.95 -3.43 0.49
C THR A 734 -8.38 -2.64 -0.67
N ASP A 735 -9.24 -2.07 -1.51
CA ASP A 735 -8.87 -1.08 -2.51
C ASP A 735 -9.57 0.26 -2.22
N ARG A 736 -8.83 1.35 -2.25
CA ARG A 736 -9.33 2.71 -1.97
C ARG A 736 -9.04 3.62 -3.14
N PHE A 737 -10.05 4.36 -3.59
CA PHE A 737 -9.92 5.34 -4.68
C PHE A 737 -9.32 4.73 -5.96
N CYS A 738 -9.50 3.43 -6.15
CA CYS A 738 -8.96 2.69 -7.28
C CYS A 738 -9.89 2.82 -8.48
N SER A 739 -9.31 2.81 -9.68
CA SER A 739 -10.00 3.05 -10.93
C SER A 739 -9.65 1.95 -11.91
N VAL A 740 -10.64 1.27 -12.47
CA VAL A 740 -10.42 0.28 -13.54
C VAL A 740 -11.30 0.66 -14.72
N ILE A 741 -10.67 0.76 -15.89
CA ILE A 741 -11.31 1.23 -17.11
C ILE A 741 -11.01 0.26 -18.25
N GLY A 742 -12.04 -0.29 -18.89
CA GLY A 742 -11.86 -0.92 -20.19
C GLY A 742 -11.28 -2.34 -20.18
N SER A 743 -11.65 -3.17 -19.21
CA SER A 743 -11.26 -4.58 -19.21
C SER A 743 -12.05 -5.41 -20.22
N SER A 744 -11.38 -6.36 -20.88
CA SER A 744 -12.02 -7.18 -21.92
C SER A 744 -12.99 -8.24 -21.38
N ASN A 745 -12.97 -8.45 -20.07
CA ASN A 745 -13.98 -9.15 -19.28
C ASN A 745 -14.46 -8.20 -18.16
N ASP A 746 -14.07 -8.46 -16.91
CA ASP A 746 -14.53 -7.72 -15.74
C ASP A 746 -13.52 -6.67 -15.30
N ASN A 747 -14.00 -5.55 -14.78
CA ASN A 747 -13.11 -4.55 -14.21
C ASN A 747 -12.56 -5.04 -12.84
N TRP A 748 -13.44 -5.47 -11.94
CA TRP A 748 -13.05 -6.23 -10.73
C TRP A 748 -13.61 -7.64 -10.86
N ASN A 749 -12.75 -8.64 -10.87
CA ASN A 749 -13.15 -10.04 -10.86
C ASN A 749 -12.71 -10.70 -9.55
N GLY A 750 -13.52 -11.59 -9.02
CA GLY A 750 -13.20 -12.27 -7.78
C GLY A 750 -14.02 -13.52 -7.51
N HIS A 751 -13.35 -14.66 -7.42
CA HIS A 751 -13.94 -15.97 -7.14
C HIS A 751 -13.61 -16.47 -5.73
N GLY A 752 -14.67 -16.86 -5.00
CA GLY A 752 -14.56 -17.62 -3.75
C GLY A 752 -14.43 -19.12 -4.05
N THR A 753 -13.66 -19.90 -3.29
CA THR A 753 -13.63 -21.35 -3.56
C THR A 753 -14.96 -22.04 -3.24
N THR A 754 -15.42 -22.94 -4.11
CA THR A 754 -16.47 -23.94 -3.82
C THR A 754 -15.91 -25.08 -2.95
N GLY A 755 -15.74 -24.83 -1.65
CA GLY A 755 -15.21 -25.80 -0.70
C GLY A 755 -16.25 -26.84 -0.29
N ASP A 756 -16.63 -27.74 -1.22
CA ASP A 756 -17.17 -29.09 -0.96
C ASP A 756 -17.31 -29.90 -2.26
N THR A 757 -16.27 -29.95 -3.11
CA THR A 757 -16.11 -31.12 -3.99
C THR A 757 -15.38 -32.18 -3.18
N PRO A 758 -16.02 -33.29 -2.73
CA PRO A 758 -15.31 -34.41 -2.12
C PRO A 758 -14.26 -34.90 -3.12
N GLY A 759 -12.98 -34.62 -2.85
CA GLY A 759 -11.89 -34.90 -3.79
C GLY A 759 -11.04 -33.71 -4.23
N ARG A 760 -11.28 -32.47 -3.77
CA ARG A 760 -10.31 -31.38 -4.00
C ARG A 760 -9.07 -31.60 -3.12
N GLN A 761 -8.11 -32.36 -3.64
CA GLN A 761 -6.82 -32.70 -3.03
C GLN A 761 -5.77 -31.59 -3.19
N ASP A 762 -6.14 -30.38 -3.60
CA ASP A 762 -5.20 -29.28 -3.88
C ASP A 762 -4.70 -28.55 -2.62
N GLY A 763 -5.18 -28.93 -1.43
CA GLY A 763 -4.61 -28.54 -0.14
C GLY A 763 -4.82 -27.08 0.27
N ARG A 764 -5.71 -26.34 -0.41
CA ARG A 764 -6.01 -24.93 -0.11
C ARG A 764 -6.98 -24.83 1.08
N ALA A 765 -6.60 -24.13 2.14
CA ALA A 765 -7.54 -23.83 3.24
C ALA A 765 -8.59 -22.82 2.75
N SER A 766 -9.85 -22.95 3.17
CA SER A 766 -10.85 -21.92 2.92
C SER A 766 -10.44 -20.65 3.68
N ILE A 767 -9.75 -19.74 3.01
CA ILE A 767 -9.51 -18.41 3.55
C ILE A 767 -10.86 -17.69 3.54
N ASP A 768 -11.19 -16.97 4.62
CA ASP A 768 -12.30 -16.02 4.62
C ASP A 768 -12.02 -14.97 3.55
N TYR A 769 -12.59 -15.22 2.37
CA TYR A 769 -12.42 -14.43 1.17
C TYR A 769 -13.29 -13.18 1.29
N PHE A 770 -12.65 -12.01 1.44
CA PHE A 770 -13.35 -10.76 1.67
C PHE A 770 -12.71 -9.61 0.88
N LEU A 771 -13.49 -8.98 0.01
CA LEU A 771 -13.09 -7.82 -0.80
C LEU A 771 -13.80 -6.55 -0.33
N HIS A 772 -13.03 -5.53 0.05
CA HIS A 772 -13.59 -4.23 0.44
C HIS A 772 -13.10 -3.11 -0.48
N SER A 773 -14.01 -2.49 -1.22
CA SER A 773 -13.68 -1.37 -2.10
C SER A 773 -14.27 -0.07 -1.55
N ILE A 774 -13.45 0.96 -1.43
CA ILE A 774 -13.83 2.30 -0.94
C ILE A 774 -13.68 3.28 -2.09
N GLU A 775 -14.80 3.86 -2.51
CA GLU A 775 -14.91 4.75 -3.67
C GLU A 775 -14.24 4.20 -4.95
N PRO A 776 -14.54 2.96 -5.37
CA PRO A 776 -14.03 2.46 -6.65
C PRO A 776 -14.65 3.23 -7.82
N TYR A 777 -13.87 3.42 -8.90
CA TYR A 777 -14.36 3.92 -10.18
C TYR A 777 -14.20 2.85 -11.26
N SER A 778 -15.32 2.33 -11.75
CA SER A 778 -15.37 1.32 -12.81
C SER A 778 -16.00 1.92 -14.06
N CYS A 779 -15.32 1.80 -15.20
CA CYS A 779 -15.88 2.22 -16.48
C CYS A 779 -15.54 1.25 -17.60
N LEU A 780 -16.44 1.05 -18.57
CA LEU A 780 -16.16 0.26 -19.77
C LEU A 780 -15.69 -1.19 -19.54
N ALA A 781 -16.15 -1.89 -18.51
CA ALA A 781 -16.00 -3.35 -18.52
C ALA A 781 -16.76 -3.91 -19.73
N HIS A 782 -16.17 -4.87 -20.45
CA HIS A 782 -16.93 -5.57 -21.49
C HIS A 782 -18.05 -6.39 -20.86
N ASP A 783 -17.79 -7.06 -19.73
CA ASP A 783 -18.81 -7.82 -18.99
C ASP A 783 -19.28 -7.01 -17.77
N ASP A 784 -18.77 -7.25 -16.57
CA ASP A 784 -19.24 -6.58 -15.36
C ASP A 784 -18.26 -5.53 -14.83
N GLY A 785 -18.81 -4.43 -14.32
CA GLY A 785 -18.01 -3.43 -13.62
C GLY A 785 -17.37 -4.01 -12.35
N ARG A 786 -18.04 -4.95 -11.68
CA ARG A 786 -17.52 -5.80 -10.60
C ARG A 786 -18.27 -7.12 -10.61
N SER A 787 -17.55 -8.24 -10.65
CA SER A 787 -18.10 -9.59 -10.59
C SER A 787 -17.54 -10.30 -9.36
N LEU A 788 -18.41 -10.83 -8.50
CA LEU A 788 -18.02 -11.54 -7.27
C LEU A 788 -18.73 -12.88 -7.20
N HIS A 789 -18.00 -13.99 -7.07
CA HIS A 789 -18.56 -15.34 -7.28
C HIS A 789 -18.46 -16.24 -6.05
N GLU A 790 -19.34 -17.25 -6.00
CA GLU A 790 -19.34 -18.39 -5.05
C GLU A 790 -19.36 -17.98 -3.57
N ARG A 791 -18.49 -18.52 -2.72
CA ARG A 791 -18.37 -18.10 -1.31
C ARG A 791 -17.76 -16.70 -1.14
N GLY A 792 -17.80 -15.90 -2.20
CA GLY A 792 -17.35 -14.54 -2.27
C GLY A 792 -18.03 -13.65 -1.24
N ARG A 793 -17.28 -12.95 -0.39
CA ARG A 793 -17.84 -11.86 0.43
C ARG A 793 -17.28 -10.51 -0.01
N GLY A 794 -18.17 -9.56 -0.25
CA GLY A 794 -17.82 -8.26 -0.76
C GLY A 794 -18.44 -7.12 0.04
N ARG A 795 -17.80 -5.97 -0.04
CA ARG A 795 -18.37 -4.69 0.37
C ARG A 795 -17.85 -3.56 -0.52
N VAL A 796 -18.74 -2.68 -0.93
CA VAL A 796 -18.44 -1.45 -1.64
C VAL A 796 -19.01 -0.25 -0.89
N ASP A 797 -18.15 0.66 -0.44
CA ASP A 797 -18.55 1.92 0.19
C ASP A 797 -18.34 3.08 -0.81
N GLY A 798 -19.43 3.67 -1.29
CA GLY A 798 -19.42 4.70 -2.31
C GLY A 798 -19.16 4.14 -3.72
N GLY A 799 -18.41 4.90 -4.51
CA GLY A 799 -17.97 4.50 -5.85
C GLY A 799 -18.95 4.81 -6.98
N LEU A 800 -18.44 4.68 -8.21
CA LEU A 800 -19.16 4.94 -9.45
C LEU A 800 -18.85 3.83 -10.46
N PHE A 801 -19.90 3.18 -10.96
CA PHE A 801 -19.80 2.17 -12.02
C PHE A 801 -20.57 2.67 -13.24
N GLU A 802 -19.89 2.92 -14.35
CA GLU A 802 -20.55 3.49 -15.53
C GLU A 802 -20.19 2.81 -16.84
N GLN A 803 -21.21 2.62 -17.69
CA GLN A 803 -21.04 2.08 -19.05
C GLN A 803 -20.35 0.71 -19.09
N CYS A 804 -20.65 -0.16 -18.13
CA CYS A 804 -20.21 -1.56 -18.12
C CYS A 804 -21.18 -2.44 -18.93
N GLY A 805 -20.68 -3.49 -19.56
CA GLY A 805 -21.39 -4.22 -20.60
C GLY A 805 -22.62 -4.99 -20.12
N SER A 806 -22.46 -6.09 -19.37
CA SER A 806 -23.59 -6.84 -18.82
C SER A 806 -24.18 -6.14 -17.61
N THR A 807 -23.35 -5.84 -16.59
CA THR A 807 -23.85 -5.17 -15.38
C THR A 807 -22.86 -4.17 -14.79
N GLY A 808 -23.36 -3.27 -13.93
CA GLY A 808 -22.48 -2.48 -13.08
C GLY A 808 -21.80 -3.36 -12.02
N CYS A 809 -22.60 -4.15 -11.31
CA CYS A 809 -22.12 -5.14 -10.33
C CYS A 809 -22.92 -6.46 -10.44
N ALA A 810 -22.22 -7.60 -10.50
CA ALA A 810 -22.79 -8.93 -10.58
C ALA A 810 -22.26 -9.88 -9.49
N PRO A 811 -22.81 -9.84 -8.26
CA PRO A 811 -22.66 -10.96 -7.35
C PRO A 811 -23.28 -12.23 -7.95
N ALA A 812 -22.56 -13.34 -7.89
CA ALA A 812 -22.86 -14.54 -8.64
C ALA A 812 -22.62 -15.83 -7.82
N GLY A 813 -23.32 -16.90 -8.16
CA GLY A 813 -22.91 -18.27 -7.81
C GLY A 813 -22.92 -18.63 -6.32
N GLY A 814 -23.53 -17.81 -5.45
CA GLY A 814 -23.48 -17.98 -4.00
C GLY A 814 -23.00 -16.74 -3.24
N ALA A 815 -22.47 -15.72 -3.93
CA ALA A 815 -21.76 -14.61 -3.31
C ALA A 815 -22.65 -13.75 -2.40
N GLU A 816 -22.03 -13.15 -1.39
CA GLU A 816 -22.62 -12.19 -0.46
C GLU A 816 -21.94 -10.83 -0.66
N ASP A 817 -22.60 -9.86 -1.28
CA ASP A 817 -22.02 -8.52 -1.50
C ASP A 817 -22.92 -7.40 -0.96
N GLY A 818 -22.30 -6.33 -0.48
CA GLY A 818 -22.96 -5.17 0.11
C GLY A 818 -22.54 -3.87 -0.55
N TYR A 819 -23.50 -3.04 -0.97
CA TYR A 819 -23.27 -1.77 -1.66
C TYR A 819 -23.85 -0.61 -0.84
N TYR A 820 -23.02 0.37 -0.48
CA TYR A 820 -23.39 1.46 0.43
C TYR A 820 -23.08 2.82 -0.22
N GLY A 821 -24.10 3.52 -0.71
CA GLY A 821 -23.94 4.84 -1.35
C GLY A 821 -23.30 4.80 -2.73
N THR A 822 -23.34 3.65 -3.41
CA THR A 822 -22.79 3.45 -4.76
C THR A 822 -23.71 4.06 -5.83
N GLU A 823 -23.13 4.72 -6.83
CA GLU A 823 -23.85 5.18 -8.03
C GLU A 823 -23.50 4.31 -9.25
N ILE A 824 -24.52 3.93 -10.03
CA ILE A 824 -24.36 3.14 -11.26
C ILE A 824 -25.07 3.83 -12.41
N VAL A 825 -24.40 3.99 -13.56
CA VAL A 825 -24.91 4.80 -14.68
C VAL A 825 -24.70 4.11 -16.03
N GLY A 826 -25.77 3.86 -16.77
CA GLY A 826 -25.70 3.42 -18.16
C GLY A 826 -25.01 2.06 -18.39
N CYS A 827 -25.04 1.16 -17.40
CA CYS A 827 -24.57 -0.22 -17.54
C CYS A 827 -25.62 -1.11 -18.20
N GLY A 828 -25.25 -2.28 -18.71
CA GLY A 828 -26.18 -3.22 -19.38
C GLY A 828 -26.32 -3.02 -20.89
N TRP A 829 -25.32 -2.42 -21.53
CA TRP A 829 -25.32 -2.18 -22.97
C TRP A 829 -24.98 -3.42 -23.81
N ASP A 830 -24.29 -4.44 -23.26
CA ASP A 830 -23.99 -5.68 -23.99
C ASP A 830 -25.25 -6.56 -24.06
N THR A 831 -25.64 -6.88 -25.29
CA THR A 831 -26.81 -7.72 -25.60
C THR A 831 -26.42 -9.11 -26.08
N GLY A 832 -25.11 -9.43 -26.09
CA GLY A 832 -24.59 -10.70 -26.56
C GLY A 832 -25.16 -11.91 -25.80
N ALA A 833 -25.25 -13.06 -26.48
CA ALA A 833 -25.86 -14.30 -25.98
C ALA A 833 -25.25 -14.88 -24.69
N GLY A 834 -24.12 -14.34 -24.21
CA GLY A 834 -23.47 -14.70 -22.95
C GLY A 834 -23.92 -13.90 -21.73
N SER A 835 -24.54 -12.73 -21.88
CA SER A 835 -24.90 -11.84 -20.74
C SER A 835 -26.19 -12.24 -20.01
N GLY A 836 -26.56 -13.53 -20.04
CA GLY A 836 -27.68 -14.13 -19.28
C GLY A 836 -29.05 -13.45 -19.38
N GLY A 837 -29.19 -12.45 -20.25
CA GLY A 837 -30.26 -11.46 -20.21
C GLY A 837 -30.25 -10.53 -19.00
N GLU A 838 -29.19 -10.37 -18.20
CA GLU A 838 -29.23 -9.64 -16.93
C GLU A 838 -29.37 -8.13 -17.11
N ARG A 839 -28.45 -7.50 -17.87
CA ARG A 839 -28.50 -6.12 -18.37
C ARG A 839 -28.97 -5.10 -17.31
N ALA A 840 -28.29 -5.08 -16.17
CA ALA A 840 -28.75 -4.34 -14.99
C ALA A 840 -27.68 -3.44 -14.38
N GLY A 841 -28.10 -2.52 -13.50
CA GLY A 841 -27.16 -1.80 -12.64
C GLY A 841 -26.51 -2.76 -11.64
N ILE A 842 -27.32 -3.44 -10.82
CA ILE A 842 -26.86 -4.52 -9.92
C ILE A 842 -27.66 -5.80 -10.19
N ALA A 843 -26.98 -6.93 -10.34
CA ALA A 843 -27.58 -8.21 -10.65
C ALA A 843 -27.10 -9.32 -9.69
N ALA A 844 -28.01 -10.00 -9.00
CA ALA A 844 -27.71 -11.26 -8.33
C ALA A 844 -27.93 -12.42 -9.31
N VAL A 845 -26.85 -13.04 -9.79
CA VAL A 845 -26.87 -13.95 -10.94
C VAL A 845 -26.29 -15.33 -10.64
N ASN A 846 -26.35 -16.23 -11.63
CA ASN A 846 -25.84 -17.60 -11.64
C ASN A 846 -26.33 -18.53 -10.52
N PRO A 847 -26.70 -19.79 -10.83
CA PRO A 847 -27.10 -20.74 -9.81
C PRO A 847 -25.94 -20.97 -8.83
N VAL A 848 -26.29 -21.25 -7.57
CA VAL A 848 -25.32 -21.60 -6.54
C VAL A 848 -24.54 -22.83 -6.96
N ILE A 849 -23.21 -22.74 -6.93
CA ILE A 849 -22.32 -23.86 -7.26
C ILE A 849 -21.58 -24.41 -6.03
N ASP A 850 -21.81 -23.81 -4.86
CA ASP A 850 -21.32 -24.27 -3.56
C ASP A 850 -22.46 -24.77 -2.63
N ASP A 851 -22.14 -24.97 -1.35
CA ASP A 851 -23.09 -25.36 -0.30
C ASP A 851 -23.95 -24.18 0.22
N GLY A 852 -23.83 -23.01 -0.39
CA GLY A 852 -24.58 -21.82 -0.07
C GLY A 852 -26.07 -21.95 -0.38
N THR A 853 -26.84 -21.00 0.14
CA THR A 853 -28.31 -20.97 -0.05
C THR A 853 -28.75 -19.96 -1.10
N GLY A 854 -27.84 -19.42 -1.93
CA GLY A 854 -28.16 -18.38 -2.92
C GLY A 854 -27.28 -17.16 -2.78
N THR A 855 -26.97 -16.50 -3.90
CA THR A 855 -26.42 -15.14 -3.91
C THR A 855 -27.26 -14.19 -3.06
N ARG A 856 -26.61 -13.42 -2.18
CA ARG A 856 -27.20 -12.43 -1.27
C ARG A 856 -26.63 -11.06 -1.60
N VAL A 857 -27.50 -10.09 -1.77
CA VAL A 857 -27.08 -8.71 -2.04
C VAL A 857 -27.78 -7.75 -1.10
N GLU A 858 -27.02 -6.87 -0.48
CA GLU A 858 -27.53 -5.75 0.34
C GLU A 858 -27.18 -4.43 -0.33
N CYS A 859 -28.16 -3.54 -0.51
CA CYS A 859 -27.98 -2.23 -1.13
C CYS A 859 -28.55 -1.13 -0.22
N ARG A 860 -27.71 -0.19 0.23
CA ARG A 860 -28.14 0.95 1.04
C ARG A 860 -27.76 2.27 0.39
N GLY A 861 -28.70 3.18 0.17
CA GLY A 861 -28.37 4.48 -0.43
C GLY A 861 -27.89 4.42 -1.88
N VAL A 862 -28.11 3.29 -2.57
CA VAL A 862 -27.65 3.06 -3.94
C VAL A 862 -28.51 3.82 -4.94
N ILE A 863 -27.89 4.43 -5.95
CA ILE A 863 -28.55 5.15 -7.04
C ILE A 863 -28.19 4.49 -8.38
N ILE A 864 -29.20 4.09 -9.16
CA ILE A 864 -29.01 3.50 -10.49
C ILE A 864 -29.69 4.38 -11.53
N ARG A 865 -28.97 4.73 -12.60
CA ARG A 865 -29.44 5.62 -13.68
C ARG A 865 -29.27 4.97 -15.04
N ASP A 866 -30.26 5.17 -15.91
CA ASP A 866 -30.16 4.92 -17.35
C ASP A 866 -29.69 3.51 -17.72
N CYS A 867 -29.87 2.53 -16.83
CA CYS A 867 -29.62 1.12 -17.09
C CYS A 867 -30.88 0.49 -17.68
N PRO A 868 -30.80 -0.59 -18.48
CA PRO A 868 -32.01 -1.28 -18.91
C PRO A 868 -32.82 -1.77 -17.72
N ARG A 869 -32.15 -2.36 -16.73
CA ARG A 869 -32.75 -2.74 -15.46
C ARG A 869 -32.00 -2.08 -14.30
N GLY A 870 -32.73 -1.64 -13.28
CA GLY A 870 -32.13 -1.12 -12.06
C GLY A 870 -31.49 -2.24 -11.25
N PHE A 871 -32.34 -2.95 -10.51
CA PHE A 871 -31.99 -4.09 -9.68
C PHE A 871 -32.53 -5.39 -10.29
N TYR A 872 -31.67 -6.39 -10.46
CA TYR A 872 -32.01 -7.67 -11.08
C TYR A 872 -31.70 -8.85 -10.14
N VAL A 873 -32.60 -9.82 -10.07
CA VAL A 873 -32.36 -11.11 -9.40
C VAL A 873 -32.68 -12.25 -10.37
N GLY A 874 -31.67 -13.06 -10.65
CA GLY A 874 -31.66 -14.09 -11.68
C GLY A 874 -32.38 -15.40 -11.34
N VAL A 875 -32.16 -16.41 -12.18
CA VAL A 875 -32.86 -17.71 -12.18
C VAL A 875 -32.31 -18.71 -11.15
N GLY A 876 -32.37 -18.35 -9.87
CA GLY A 876 -32.10 -19.26 -8.76
C GLY A 876 -33.18 -19.10 -7.71
N ALA A 877 -33.80 -20.21 -7.29
CA ALA A 877 -34.97 -20.19 -6.39
C ALA A 877 -34.69 -19.59 -5.01
N SER A 878 -33.45 -19.20 -4.77
CA SER A 878 -32.96 -18.80 -3.48
C SER A 878 -32.09 -17.54 -3.54
N HIS A 879 -31.97 -16.86 -4.69
CA HIS A 879 -31.29 -15.56 -4.75
C HIS A 879 -32.13 -14.47 -4.09
N ARG A 880 -31.47 -13.56 -3.38
CA ARG A 880 -32.15 -12.52 -2.62
C ARG A 880 -31.38 -11.21 -2.65
N MET A 881 -32.11 -10.12 -2.87
CA MET A 881 -31.60 -8.77 -2.77
C MET A 881 -32.43 -7.96 -1.76
N GLU A 882 -31.76 -7.24 -0.87
CA GLU A 882 -32.38 -6.35 0.10
C GLU A 882 -31.97 -4.91 -0.17
N LEU A 883 -32.96 -4.01 -0.27
CA LEU A 883 -32.78 -2.63 -0.67
C LEU A 883 -33.23 -1.69 0.45
N TRP A 884 -32.40 -0.73 0.86
CA TRP A 884 -32.73 0.32 1.83
C TRP A 884 -32.43 1.71 1.28
N ASP A 885 -33.46 2.55 1.23
CA ASP A 885 -33.34 3.94 0.79
C ASP A 885 -32.58 4.02 -0.55
N THR A 886 -33.11 3.36 -1.58
CA THR A 886 -32.45 3.23 -2.89
C THR A 886 -33.24 3.95 -3.98
N TRP A 887 -32.55 4.33 -5.07
CA TRP A 887 -33.15 5.04 -6.19
C TRP A 887 -32.86 4.37 -7.53
N THR A 888 -33.87 4.35 -8.40
CA THR A 888 -33.72 4.12 -9.84
C THR A 888 -34.21 5.34 -10.60
N ILE A 889 -33.53 5.69 -11.70
CA ILE A 889 -33.83 6.88 -12.50
C ILE A 889 -33.70 6.52 -13.98
N GLY A 890 -34.78 6.64 -14.73
CA GLY A 890 -34.76 6.49 -16.19
C GLY A 890 -34.37 5.09 -16.69
N CYS A 891 -34.63 4.01 -15.93
CA CYS A 891 -34.29 2.68 -16.42
C CYS A 891 -35.15 2.32 -17.65
N THR A 892 -34.55 1.84 -18.74
CA THR A 892 -35.27 1.72 -20.02
C THR A 892 -36.22 0.54 -20.10
N GLU A 893 -36.08 -0.46 -19.22
CA GLU A 893 -36.99 -1.61 -19.12
C GLU A 893 -37.69 -1.64 -17.75
N HIS A 894 -36.93 -1.83 -16.66
CA HIS A 894 -37.50 -2.05 -15.32
C HIS A 894 -36.65 -1.44 -14.19
N ALA A 895 -37.27 -0.82 -13.20
CA ALA A 895 -36.55 -0.46 -11.97
C ALA A 895 -36.15 -1.71 -11.15
N LEU A 896 -37.09 -2.63 -10.93
CA LEU A 896 -36.89 -3.89 -10.19
C LEU A 896 -37.27 -5.10 -11.06
N TYR A 897 -36.41 -6.10 -11.19
CA TYR A 897 -36.66 -7.27 -12.03
C TYR A 897 -36.34 -8.60 -11.34
N ALA A 898 -37.34 -9.48 -11.21
CA ALA A 898 -37.19 -10.81 -10.65
C ALA A 898 -37.42 -11.87 -11.75
N ALA A 899 -36.35 -12.54 -12.19
CA ALA A 899 -36.36 -13.38 -13.38
C ALA A 899 -37.01 -14.77 -13.19
N ALA A 900 -37.19 -15.24 -11.95
CA ALA A 900 -37.76 -16.55 -11.65
C ALA A 900 -38.64 -16.56 -10.39
N ALA A 901 -39.52 -17.56 -10.26
CA ALA A 901 -40.50 -17.66 -9.16
C ALA A 901 -39.91 -17.72 -7.73
N GLY A 902 -38.61 -17.99 -7.56
CA GLY A 902 -37.92 -17.92 -6.27
C GLY A 902 -36.90 -16.78 -6.14
N ALA A 903 -36.78 -15.92 -7.15
CA ALA A 903 -36.01 -14.68 -7.04
C ALA A 903 -36.76 -13.70 -6.13
N SER A 904 -36.07 -13.15 -5.12
CA SER A 904 -36.68 -12.24 -4.14
C SER A 904 -35.97 -10.90 -4.09
N ILE A 905 -36.76 -9.82 -4.16
CA ILE A 905 -36.30 -8.45 -3.91
C ILE A 905 -37.15 -7.90 -2.77
N VAL A 906 -36.52 -7.66 -1.62
CA VAL A 906 -37.17 -7.02 -0.48
C VAL A 906 -36.70 -5.58 -0.41
N HIS A 907 -37.61 -4.62 -0.44
CA HIS A 907 -37.24 -3.22 -0.40
C HIS A 907 -37.85 -2.45 0.78
N HIS A 908 -37.06 -1.51 1.28
CA HIS A 908 -37.35 -0.58 2.36
C HIS A 908 -37.13 0.82 1.79
N ASN A 909 -38.21 1.51 1.41
CA ASN A 909 -38.17 2.86 0.81
C ASN A 909 -37.38 2.95 -0.53
N HIS A 910 -37.72 2.10 -1.50
CA HIS A 910 -37.24 2.28 -2.86
C HIS A 910 -38.04 3.39 -3.57
N THR A 911 -37.34 4.28 -4.28
CA THR A 911 -37.94 5.33 -5.11
C THR A 911 -37.52 5.13 -6.57
N ASP A 912 -38.49 5.15 -7.49
CA ASP A 912 -38.23 5.12 -8.92
C ASP A 912 -38.64 6.44 -9.56
N ILE A 913 -37.83 6.96 -10.49
CA ILE A 913 -38.11 8.21 -11.21
C ILE A 913 -37.97 7.97 -12.70
N GLY A 914 -39.09 7.74 -13.37
CA GLY A 914 -39.16 7.71 -14.83
C GLY A 914 -38.60 6.45 -15.49
N SER A 915 -38.46 5.33 -14.76
CA SER A 915 -38.21 4.04 -15.42
C SER A 915 -39.44 3.58 -16.22
N ALA A 916 -39.22 2.83 -17.31
CA ALA A 916 -40.29 2.41 -18.22
C ALA A 916 -41.35 1.53 -17.53
N ALA A 917 -40.93 0.72 -16.57
CA ALA A 917 -41.80 0.02 -15.64
C ALA A 917 -41.15 -0.10 -14.27
N LEU A 918 -41.95 -0.03 -13.21
CA LEU A 918 -41.42 -0.16 -11.86
C LEU A 918 -40.93 -1.59 -11.57
N LYS A 919 -41.70 -2.61 -11.96
CA LYS A 919 -41.38 -4.01 -11.67
C LYS A 919 -41.59 -4.93 -12.87
N GLY A 920 -40.80 -6.00 -12.97
CA GLY A 920 -40.83 -6.95 -14.09
C GLY A 920 -40.46 -8.39 -13.72
N GLY A 921 -40.71 -9.30 -14.67
CA GLY A 921 -40.24 -10.68 -14.66
C GLY A 921 -41.22 -11.74 -14.11
N PRO A 922 -40.99 -13.05 -14.39
CA PRO A 922 -41.83 -14.15 -13.90
C PRO A 922 -41.87 -14.28 -12.37
N GLY A 923 -40.83 -13.78 -11.68
CA GLY A 923 -40.69 -13.76 -10.23
C GLY A 923 -41.32 -12.57 -9.53
N MET A 924 -42.07 -11.72 -10.22
CA MET A 924 -42.55 -10.43 -9.70
C MET A 924 -43.30 -10.53 -8.35
N ALA A 925 -43.92 -11.67 -8.04
CA ALA A 925 -44.55 -11.92 -6.73
C ALA A 925 -43.54 -11.90 -5.56
N GLY A 926 -42.27 -12.17 -5.82
CA GLY A 926 -41.17 -12.08 -4.86
C GLY A 926 -40.62 -10.67 -4.65
N ILE A 927 -41.18 -9.64 -5.30
CA ILE A 927 -40.85 -8.23 -5.07
C ILE A 927 -41.78 -7.70 -3.97
N VAL A 928 -41.26 -7.57 -2.75
CA VAL A 928 -42.05 -7.29 -1.54
C VAL A 928 -41.57 -6.02 -0.85
N ALA A 929 -42.51 -5.15 -0.51
CA ALA A 929 -42.26 -3.99 0.32
C ALA A 929 -42.32 -4.40 1.80
N ALA A 930 -41.23 -4.24 2.55
CA ALA A 930 -41.17 -4.71 3.93
C ALA A 930 -41.83 -3.75 4.94
N ASN A 931 -41.62 -2.43 4.80
CA ASN A 931 -42.11 -1.42 5.76
C ASN A 931 -42.54 -0.09 5.09
N GLY A 932 -42.89 -0.09 3.80
CA GLY A 932 -43.25 1.13 3.06
C GLY A 932 -44.10 0.87 1.82
N THR A 933 -44.62 1.92 1.20
CA THR A 933 -45.15 1.87 -0.17
C THR A 933 -44.01 2.13 -1.15
N VAL A 934 -44.04 1.53 -2.35
CA VAL A 934 -43.16 2.00 -3.43
C VAL A 934 -43.62 3.41 -3.79
N VAL A 935 -42.71 4.38 -3.69
CA VAL A 935 -42.99 5.76 -4.12
C VAL A 935 -42.57 5.86 -5.58
N THR A 936 -43.57 5.93 -6.46
CA THR A 936 -43.45 6.22 -7.89
C THR A 936 -43.57 7.70 -8.16
#